data_AF-A0A924XYV7-F1
#
_entry.id   AF-A0A924XYV7-F1
#
_cell.length_a   1.000
_cell.length_b   1.000
_cell.length_c   1.000
_cell.angle_alpha   90.00
_cell.angle_beta   90.00
_cell.angle_gamma   90.00
#
_symmetry.space_group_name_H-M   'P 1'
#
loop_
_entity.id
_entity.type
_entity.pdbx_description
1 polymer ?
#
loop_
_entity_poly.entity_id
_entity_poly.type
_entity_poly.pdbx_seq_one_letter_code
_entity_poly.pdbx_strand_id
1 'polypeptide(L)'
;MLHRPARVAALLFLLSGAQLAWAQGLAPAARPRAPATIEAQSIEGVSEFEVTARGSVEFQREDLSVYAEFLRFNQEFGRIEADGGVRLQRGVDRFFGPRLRYNTRDDTGVFEEPTFLMGRVQVARGSAERLEFLGKDHLRLNRASFTTCEPGDKGWVIEAGELDLDYEEEVGTARDMRLRLLDTTIFSFPYATFPLEKRRKSGFLAPQYSQNTRRGLEIGIPYYWNIAPEQDLTVTPLFLSKRGEQLKSNYRYLSKDYAGQFRLEYMPNDDILKRPRSGYTLQHEQQFLPTVTGRLDLNKVSDDRYFVDLASHVRQISLGNVQREGLLTYNDSFYGMPTYLQGRVQRFQTLQDPLSPTLSPYHRVPQINFGTSKTEVAGLFDFTFPGEYVRFAHASLVEGARTSFNPQMSMPFLAPGYFVTPKIGMRHARYDLSRVGPAQPEHQTLNVPYGSVDGGLIFERGTNLFGENLTQTLEPRFFYVYAPYRAQDQIPLFDTTLADFNYAQLFTENRFAGGDRFGDANQVTVAVTSRLVGNGGQELFRATLGQRYHFKNERVGLTPTSPLRGRHQSDLLASIGGRFAQSWTFDNTIQYDPQNARVERAGASVRYAPEIAKVISASYRYNRDPVVPVRQVDLSAQWPVQPGWYAIGRVNYSFLDKRLLEGLAGLEYNAGCWVVRGVFQRVQAATQTSSTGVYFQIEFNGLGQIGSDDTVDFLRRNIPGYARTNPIDAKLVPQSMRPRLPFEQVF
;
A
#
# COMPACT_ATOMS: atom_id res chain seq x y z
N MET A 1 49.33 31.66 14.19
CA MET A 1 49.20 31.46 15.65
C MET A 1 47.85 30.80 15.89
N LEU A 2 47.79 29.46 15.94
CA LEU A 2 47.85 28.65 17.16
C LEU A 2 46.77 29.06 18.19
N HIS A 3 45.59 28.42 18.19
CA HIS A 3 45.30 27.23 18.99
C HIS A 3 43.90 26.66 18.72
N ARG A 4 43.76 25.38 19.07
CA ARG A 4 42.78 24.38 18.62
C ARG A 4 41.59 24.20 19.61
N PRO A 5 40.58 23.38 19.24
CA PRO A 5 39.19 23.39 19.73
C PRO A 5 38.89 22.30 20.77
N ALA A 6 37.64 22.26 21.24
CA ALA A 6 36.87 21.11 21.77
C ALA A 6 36.04 21.52 22.99
N ARG A 7 34.70 21.42 22.91
CA ARG A 7 33.74 21.30 24.04
C ARG A 7 32.28 21.31 23.52
N VAL A 8 31.84 20.19 22.94
CA VAL A 8 30.41 19.81 22.92
C VAL A 8 30.34 18.28 22.97
N ALA A 9 30.73 17.71 24.11
CA ALA A 9 30.61 16.29 24.43
C ALA A 9 30.75 16.10 25.95
N ALA A 10 29.83 16.67 26.73
CA ALA A 10 29.72 16.41 28.17
C ALA A 10 28.46 17.10 28.73
N LEU A 11 27.27 16.56 28.47
CA LEU A 11 26.05 16.92 29.23
C LEU A 11 24.93 15.86 29.04
N LEU A 12 25.32 14.59 29.05
CA LEU A 12 24.41 13.44 29.05
C LEU A 12 24.74 12.43 30.17
N PHE A 13 25.53 12.84 31.18
CA PHE A 13 26.10 11.93 32.18
C PHE A 13 25.70 12.22 33.65
N LEU A 14 24.58 12.89 33.90
CA LEU A 14 24.18 13.26 35.29
C LEU A 14 22.68 13.12 35.62
N LEU A 15 21.97 12.14 35.06
CA LEU A 15 20.59 11.80 35.50
C LEU A 15 20.32 10.28 35.47
N SER A 16 21.23 9.48 36.01
CA SER A 16 21.00 8.06 36.29
C SER A 16 21.50 7.73 37.70
N GLY A 17 20.74 8.18 38.70
CA GLY A 17 21.02 7.93 40.10
C GLY A 17 19.75 7.57 40.84
N ALA A 18 19.77 6.40 41.48
CA ALA A 18 18.83 5.87 42.46
C ALA A 18 17.52 5.24 41.90
N GLN A 19 17.60 3.94 41.63
CA GLN A 19 16.69 2.93 42.19
C GLN A 19 17.30 1.53 41.99
N LEU A 20 18.23 1.14 42.87
CA LEU A 20 18.60 -0.26 43.07
C LEU A 20 17.70 -0.81 44.17
N ALA A 21 16.49 -1.20 43.79
CA ALA A 21 15.72 -2.13 44.60
C ALA A 21 16.34 -3.52 44.39
N TRP A 22 16.86 -4.10 45.47
CA TRP A 22 17.28 -5.49 45.50
C TRP A 22 16.06 -6.39 45.34
N ALA A 23 15.70 -6.71 44.10
CA ALA A 23 14.95 -7.92 43.84
C ALA A 23 15.93 -9.08 44.01
N GLN A 24 15.94 -9.68 45.20
CA GLN A 24 16.48 -11.03 45.36
C GLN A 24 15.73 -11.89 44.35
N GLY A 25 16.42 -12.27 43.28
CA GLY A 25 15.94 -13.29 42.36
C GLY A 25 15.72 -14.54 43.17
N LEU A 26 14.45 -14.82 43.49
CA LEU A 26 14.02 -16.18 43.76
C LEU A 26 14.48 -16.97 42.55
N ALA A 27 15.47 -17.84 42.75
CA ALA A 27 15.80 -18.88 41.80
C ALA A 27 14.47 -19.51 41.36
N PRO A 28 14.21 -19.67 40.05
CA PRO A 28 12.96 -20.26 39.59
C PRO A 28 12.80 -21.58 40.35
N ALA A 29 11.71 -21.68 41.12
CA ALA A 29 11.38 -22.90 41.83
C ALA A 29 11.45 -24.04 40.80
N ALA A 30 12.30 -25.03 41.07
CA ALA A 30 12.48 -26.17 40.19
C ALA A 30 11.08 -26.72 39.87
N ARG A 31 10.65 -26.57 38.61
CA ARG A 31 9.39 -27.15 38.16
C ARG A 31 9.43 -28.63 38.55
N PRO A 32 8.36 -29.18 39.15
CA PRO A 32 8.30 -30.61 39.41
C PRO A 32 8.57 -31.33 38.08
N ARG A 33 9.63 -32.15 38.05
CA ARG A 33 10.07 -32.86 36.85
C ARG A 33 8.90 -33.64 36.30
N ALA A 34 8.48 -33.36 35.07
CA ALA A 34 7.46 -34.18 34.43
C ALA A 34 7.96 -35.64 34.37
N PRO A 35 7.09 -36.62 34.65
CA PRO A 35 7.46 -38.02 34.58
C PRO A 35 7.92 -38.37 33.16
N ALA A 36 8.94 -39.22 33.08
CA ALA A 36 9.34 -39.84 31.81
C ALA A 36 8.52 -41.12 31.65
N THR A 37 7.86 -41.26 30.50
CA THR A 37 7.14 -42.48 30.12
C THR A 37 7.97 -43.23 29.08
N ILE A 38 8.12 -44.53 29.26
CA ILE A 38 8.79 -45.41 28.31
C ILE A 38 7.85 -46.58 27.99
N GLU A 39 7.48 -46.73 26.73
CA GLU A 39 6.73 -47.85 26.20
C GLU A 39 7.61 -48.62 25.20
N ALA A 40 7.66 -49.95 25.31
CA ALA A 40 8.43 -50.81 24.42
C ALA A 40 7.94 -52.26 24.52
N GLN A 41 8.39 -53.12 23.60
CA GLN A 41 8.10 -54.56 23.65
C GLN A 41 8.84 -55.26 24.81
N SER A 42 10.07 -54.84 25.09
CA SER A 42 10.90 -55.35 26.18
C SER A 42 11.55 -54.18 26.91
N ILE A 43 11.48 -54.19 28.23
CA ILE A 43 12.13 -53.22 29.12
C ILE A 43 12.92 -54.01 30.17
N GLU A 44 14.23 -53.80 30.19
CA GLU A 44 15.18 -54.44 31.11
C GLU A 44 15.96 -53.35 31.85
N GLY A 45 16.12 -53.48 33.17
CA GLY A 45 16.96 -52.55 33.93
C GLY A 45 16.47 -52.30 35.34
N VAL A 46 17.19 -51.42 36.03
CA VAL A 46 16.84 -50.94 37.37
C VAL A 46 16.25 -49.55 37.19
N SER A 47 14.96 -49.41 37.48
CA SER A 47 14.17 -48.19 37.23
C SER A 47 14.86 -46.91 37.70
N GLU A 48 15.57 -46.94 38.84
CA GLU A 48 16.25 -45.77 39.42
C GLU A 48 17.65 -45.46 38.86
N PHE A 49 18.23 -46.34 38.04
CA PHE A 49 19.58 -46.17 37.49
C PHE A 49 19.59 -46.14 35.97
N GLU A 50 19.31 -47.28 35.34
CA GLU A 50 19.43 -47.47 33.90
C GLU A 50 18.36 -48.43 33.40
N VAL A 51 17.64 -47.97 32.40
CA VAL A 51 16.56 -48.69 31.72
C VAL A 51 16.94 -48.86 30.27
N THR A 52 16.94 -50.10 29.79
CA THR A 52 17.13 -50.46 28.39
C THR A 52 15.82 -50.97 27.83
N ALA A 53 15.34 -50.33 26.77
CA ALA A 53 14.11 -50.66 26.07
C ALA A 53 14.42 -51.13 24.65
N ARG A 54 13.73 -52.18 24.20
CA ARG A 54 13.89 -52.77 22.87
C ARG A 54 12.54 -53.03 22.20
N GLY A 55 12.50 -52.79 20.89
CA GLY A 55 11.36 -53.04 20.01
C GLY A 55 10.29 -51.96 20.11
N SER A 56 10.12 -51.18 19.04
CA SER A 56 9.11 -50.10 18.93
C SER A 56 9.08 -49.18 20.17
N VAL A 57 10.25 -48.71 20.60
CA VAL A 57 10.38 -47.89 21.81
C VAL A 57 9.79 -46.50 21.57
N GLU A 58 8.96 -46.05 22.50
CA GLU A 58 8.47 -44.66 22.63
C GLU A 58 8.85 -44.13 24.01
N PHE A 59 9.74 -43.13 24.03
CA PHE A 59 10.08 -42.35 25.21
C PHE A 59 9.39 -40.99 25.11
N GLN A 60 8.71 -40.57 26.17
CA GLN A 60 8.07 -39.26 26.24
C GLN A 60 8.40 -38.56 27.56
N ARG A 61 8.78 -37.29 27.49
CA ARG A 61 9.00 -36.42 28.64
C ARG A 61 8.76 -34.96 28.26
N GLU A 62 7.80 -34.30 28.90
CA GLU A 62 7.39 -32.93 28.55
C GLU A 62 7.02 -32.79 27.05
N ASP A 63 7.73 -31.93 26.32
CA ASP A 63 7.59 -31.67 24.88
C ASP A 63 8.54 -32.52 24.01
N LEU A 64 9.28 -33.45 24.63
CA LEU A 64 10.24 -34.35 23.99
C LEU A 64 9.65 -35.75 23.81
N SER A 65 9.62 -36.24 22.57
CA SER A 65 9.32 -37.64 22.25
C SER A 65 10.44 -38.26 21.44
N VAL A 66 10.90 -39.45 21.81
CA VAL A 66 11.92 -40.23 21.10
C VAL A 66 11.33 -41.58 20.72
N TYR A 67 11.40 -41.92 19.44
CA TYR A 67 11.01 -43.22 18.92
C TYR A 67 12.24 -43.94 18.35
N ALA A 68 12.45 -45.21 18.67
CA ALA A 68 13.60 -45.99 18.19
C ALA A 68 13.38 -47.51 18.32
N GLU A 69 14.23 -48.33 17.70
CA GLU A 69 14.26 -49.79 17.95
C GLU A 69 14.96 -50.14 19.28
N PHE A 70 15.94 -49.34 19.68
CA PHE A 70 16.68 -49.49 20.92
C PHE A 70 16.80 -48.15 21.62
N LEU A 71 16.56 -48.11 22.93
CA LEU A 71 16.76 -46.93 23.75
C LEU A 71 17.33 -47.33 25.12
N ARG A 72 18.42 -46.68 25.52
CA ARG A 72 19.00 -46.77 26.85
C ARG A 72 18.83 -45.42 27.53
N PHE A 73 18.13 -45.42 28.65
CA PHE A 73 17.88 -44.23 29.47
C PHE A 73 18.52 -44.39 30.84
N ASN A 74 19.44 -43.49 31.18
CA ASN A 74 19.99 -43.37 32.51
C ASN A 74 19.31 -42.21 33.24
N GLN A 75 18.56 -42.51 34.31
CA GLN A 75 17.77 -41.51 35.03
C GLN A 75 18.64 -40.57 35.87
N GLU A 76 19.73 -41.09 36.43
CA GLU A 76 20.68 -40.36 37.28
C GLU A 76 21.42 -39.25 36.52
N PHE A 77 21.73 -39.47 35.24
CA PHE A 77 22.40 -38.48 34.39
C PHE A 77 21.46 -37.84 33.35
N GLY A 78 20.25 -38.37 33.17
CA GLY A 78 19.30 -37.91 32.15
C GLY A 78 19.71 -38.25 30.71
N ARG A 79 20.65 -39.20 30.54
CA ARG A 79 21.24 -39.58 29.25
C ARG A 79 20.38 -40.61 28.52
N ILE A 80 20.06 -40.33 27.28
CA ILE A 80 19.39 -41.19 26.30
C ILE A 80 20.41 -41.57 25.23
N GLU A 81 20.55 -42.86 24.97
CA GLU A 81 21.20 -43.40 23.78
C GLU A 81 20.14 -44.17 23.00
N ALA A 82 19.86 -43.76 21.78
CA ALA A 82 18.86 -44.42 20.93
C ALA A 82 19.48 -44.81 19.58
N ASP A 83 19.12 -46.00 19.11
CA ASP A 83 19.63 -46.62 17.89
C ASP A 83 18.50 -47.27 17.08
N GLY A 84 18.70 -47.35 15.76
CA GLY A 84 17.81 -48.09 14.86
C GLY A 84 16.58 -47.27 14.43
N GLY A 85 16.79 -46.29 13.55
CA GLY A 85 15.70 -45.50 12.97
C GLY A 85 15.09 -44.52 13.97
N VAL A 86 15.93 -43.71 14.62
CA VAL A 86 15.50 -42.78 15.66
C VAL A 86 14.68 -41.65 15.07
N ARG A 87 13.54 -41.34 15.67
CA ARG A 87 12.76 -40.13 15.43
C ARG A 87 12.67 -39.33 16.74
N LEU A 88 13.24 -38.14 16.73
CA LEU A 88 13.13 -37.16 17.80
C LEU A 88 12.07 -36.12 17.43
N GLN A 89 11.13 -35.86 18.32
CA GLN A 89 10.17 -34.78 18.19
C GLN A 89 10.30 -33.83 19.37
N ARG A 90 10.47 -32.54 19.09
CA ARG A 90 10.57 -31.47 20.09
C ARG A 90 9.63 -30.33 19.69
N GLY A 91 8.49 -30.25 20.36
CA GLY A 91 7.42 -29.31 19.96
C GLY A 91 6.95 -29.55 18.52
N VAL A 92 7.19 -28.57 17.63
CA VAL A 92 6.85 -28.65 16.20
C VAL A 92 7.97 -29.22 15.33
N ASP A 93 9.19 -29.31 15.88
CA ASP A 93 10.38 -29.74 15.14
C ASP A 93 10.53 -31.27 15.22
N ARG A 94 10.91 -31.89 14.11
CA ARG A 94 11.11 -33.34 13.99
C ARG A 94 12.45 -33.64 13.35
N PHE A 95 13.18 -34.57 13.93
CA PHE A 95 14.48 -35.04 13.44
C PHE A 95 14.45 -36.56 13.28
N PHE A 96 15.10 -37.07 12.25
CA PHE A 96 15.20 -38.50 11.95
C PHE A 96 16.66 -38.88 11.64
N GLY A 97 17.13 -40.01 12.16
CA GLY A 97 18.52 -40.42 11.95
C GLY A 97 18.84 -41.80 12.56
N PRO A 98 20.02 -42.37 12.25
CA PRO A 98 20.42 -43.69 12.73
C PRO A 98 20.67 -43.76 14.24
N ARG A 99 21.27 -42.71 14.84
CA ARG A 99 21.71 -42.71 16.25
C ARG A 99 21.57 -41.37 16.93
N LEU A 100 21.01 -41.38 18.14
CA LEU A 100 20.88 -40.22 19.02
C LEU A 100 21.59 -40.44 20.35
N ARG A 101 22.36 -39.44 20.77
CA ARG A 101 22.82 -39.30 22.15
C ARG A 101 22.29 -37.98 22.68
N TYR A 102 21.40 -38.02 23.67
CA TYR A 102 20.71 -36.83 24.17
C TYR A 102 20.73 -36.80 25.70
N ASN A 103 20.90 -35.64 26.29
CA ASN A 103 20.81 -35.41 27.72
C ASN A 103 19.58 -34.54 27.99
N THR A 104 18.57 -35.16 28.59
CA THR A 104 17.28 -34.55 28.94
C THR A 104 17.32 -33.55 30.09
N ARG A 105 18.46 -33.39 30.77
CA ARG A 105 18.63 -32.38 31.84
C ARG A 105 19.12 -31.05 31.30
N ASP A 106 20.07 -31.11 30.38
CA ASP A 106 20.74 -29.94 29.81
C ASP A 106 20.21 -29.62 28.39
N ASP A 107 19.31 -30.45 27.85
CA ASP A 107 18.84 -30.40 26.46
C ASP A 107 19.98 -30.38 25.43
N THR A 108 21.07 -31.08 25.75
CA THR A 108 22.26 -31.20 24.91
C THR A 108 22.36 -32.57 24.29
N GLY A 109 23.05 -32.70 23.17
CA GLY A 109 23.17 -34.00 22.51
C GLY A 109 23.78 -33.94 21.13
N VAL A 110 23.97 -35.10 20.54
CA VAL A 110 24.44 -35.27 19.16
C VAL A 110 23.52 -36.23 18.44
N PHE A 111 23.13 -35.84 17.23
CA PHE A 111 22.38 -36.67 16.29
C PHE A 111 23.22 -36.87 15.02
N GLU A 112 23.52 -38.14 14.71
CA GLU A 112 24.35 -38.52 13.56
C GLU A 112 23.48 -38.57 12.29
N GLU A 113 23.96 -38.02 11.19
CA GLU A 113 23.30 -37.99 9.86
C GLU A 113 21.81 -37.63 9.88
N PRO A 114 21.39 -36.55 10.57
CA PRO A 114 19.98 -36.28 10.74
C PRO A 114 19.36 -35.69 9.47
N THR A 115 18.14 -36.09 9.20
CA THR A 115 17.18 -35.32 8.39
C THR A 115 16.20 -34.63 9.32
N PHE A 116 15.73 -33.44 8.95
CA PHE A 116 14.89 -32.64 9.83
C PHE A 116 13.75 -31.94 9.10
N LEU A 117 12.69 -31.69 9.86
CA LEU A 117 11.53 -30.85 9.54
C LEU A 117 11.36 -29.85 10.68
N MET A 118 11.53 -28.57 10.38
CA MET A 118 11.39 -27.48 11.34
C MET A 118 10.15 -26.65 10.98
N GLY A 119 9.35 -26.29 11.98
CA GLY A 119 7.99 -25.77 11.75
C GLY A 119 7.67 -24.41 12.38
N ARG A 120 8.66 -23.71 12.95
CA ARG A 120 8.41 -22.53 13.81
C ARG A 120 7.85 -21.30 13.07
N VAL A 121 8.34 -20.97 11.87
CA VAL A 121 7.85 -19.82 11.06
C VAL A 121 7.24 -20.29 9.73
N GLN A 122 7.95 -21.16 9.03
CA GLN A 122 7.52 -21.87 7.84
C GLN A 122 8.08 -23.28 7.95
N VAL A 123 7.36 -24.27 7.40
CA VAL A 123 7.88 -25.63 7.31
C VAL A 123 9.11 -25.63 6.40
N ALA A 124 10.26 -25.95 6.98
CA ALA A 124 11.51 -26.11 6.29
C ALA A 124 12.06 -27.51 6.56
N ARG A 125 12.79 -28.05 5.60
CA ARG A 125 13.41 -29.37 5.69
C ARG A 125 14.87 -29.33 5.32
N GLY A 126 15.60 -30.34 5.75
CA GLY A 126 17.01 -30.43 5.47
C GLY A 126 17.65 -31.70 5.98
N SER A 127 18.97 -31.75 5.81
CA SER A 127 19.82 -32.80 6.34
C SER A 127 21.13 -32.22 6.83
N ALA A 128 21.82 -32.90 7.72
CA ALA A 128 23.18 -32.57 8.11
C ALA A 128 24.01 -33.85 8.25
N GLU A 129 25.33 -33.73 8.28
CA GLU A 129 26.18 -34.86 8.69
C GLU A 129 26.09 -35.06 10.22
N ARG A 130 26.00 -33.96 10.95
CA ARG A 130 25.95 -33.96 12.41
C ARG A 130 25.13 -32.77 12.90
N LEU A 131 24.20 -33.02 13.81
CA LEU A 131 23.46 -32.00 14.57
C LEU A 131 23.88 -32.10 16.03
N GLU A 132 24.31 -30.98 16.60
CA GLU A 132 24.59 -30.83 18.01
C GLU A 132 23.48 -29.98 18.63
N PHE A 133 22.83 -30.52 19.65
CA PHE A 133 21.98 -29.74 20.54
C PHE A 133 22.90 -29.13 21.60
N LEU A 134 23.01 -27.81 21.61
CA LEU A 134 23.79 -27.05 22.60
C LEU A 134 22.92 -26.51 23.74
N GLY A 135 21.60 -26.73 23.64
CA GLY A 135 20.59 -26.43 24.63
C GLY A 135 19.18 -26.54 24.04
N LYS A 136 18.17 -26.16 24.82
CA LYS A 136 16.75 -26.21 24.39
C LYS A 136 16.50 -25.38 23.14
N ASP A 137 17.17 -24.25 22.99
CA ASP A 137 16.96 -23.30 21.90
C ASP A 137 18.23 -22.99 21.10
N HIS A 138 19.28 -23.83 21.19
CA HIS A 138 20.52 -23.66 20.43
C HIS A 138 20.91 -24.95 19.69
N LEU A 139 20.99 -24.86 18.36
CA LEU A 139 21.34 -25.98 17.48
C LEU A 139 22.56 -25.63 16.63
N ARG A 140 23.48 -26.59 16.46
CA ARG A 140 24.58 -26.49 15.49
C ARG A 140 24.55 -27.64 14.52
N LEU A 141 24.54 -27.36 13.23
CA LEU A 141 24.52 -28.35 12.16
C LEU A 141 25.80 -28.23 11.32
N ASN A 142 26.49 -29.35 11.13
CA ASN A 142 27.69 -29.44 10.30
C ASN A 142 27.33 -30.05 8.95
N ARG A 143 27.83 -29.43 7.86
CA ARG A 143 27.50 -29.79 6.47
C ARG A 143 25.99 -29.90 6.25
N ALA A 144 25.28 -28.83 6.60
CA ALA A 144 23.83 -28.78 6.59
C ALA A 144 23.28 -28.40 5.21
N SER A 145 22.13 -28.96 4.87
CA SER A 145 21.28 -28.54 3.76
C SER A 145 19.95 -28.02 4.28
N PHE A 146 19.38 -27.01 3.63
CA PHE A 146 18.12 -26.37 4.03
C PHE A 146 17.29 -25.98 2.80
N THR A 147 15.99 -26.29 2.81
CA THR A 147 15.04 -25.92 1.75
C THR A 147 13.61 -25.86 2.28
N THR A 148 12.76 -25.05 1.64
CA THR A 148 11.31 -25.02 1.88
C THR A 148 10.51 -25.76 0.80
N CYS A 149 11.19 -26.41 -0.14
CA CYS A 149 10.56 -27.21 -1.19
C CYS A 149 9.98 -28.52 -0.66
N GLU A 150 8.93 -29.02 -1.34
CA GLU A 150 8.32 -30.31 -1.00
C GLU A 150 9.31 -31.47 -1.11
N PRO A 151 9.10 -32.60 -0.40
CA PRO A 151 9.95 -33.79 -0.52
C PRO A 151 10.09 -34.26 -1.97
N GLY A 152 11.32 -34.57 -2.39
CA GLY A 152 11.64 -34.96 -3.77
C GLY A 152 11.97 -33.79 -4.71
N ASP A 153 11.59 -32.56 -4.36
CA ASP A 153 11.94 -31.37 -5.13
C ASP A 153 13.22 -30.69 -4.60
N LYS A 154 14.18 -30.40 -5.49
CA LYS A 154 15.41 -29.66 -5.18
C LYS A 154 15.45 -28.32 -5.91
N GLY A 155 14.28 -27.68 -6.09
CA GLY A 155 14.12 -26.39 -6.73
C GLY A 155 15.13 -25.36 -6.24
N TRP A 156 15.30 -25.24 -4.93
CA TRP A 156 16.42 -24.53 -4.32
C TRP A 156 16.86 -25.18 -3.02
N VAL A 157 18.16 -25.10 -2.72
CA VAL A 157 18.76 -25.62 -1.48
C VAL A 157 19.86 -24.67 -1.04
N ILE A 158 19.91 -24.35 0.26
CA ILE A 158 21.08 -23.76 0.89
C ILE A 158 21.93 -24.90 1.43
N GLU A 159 23.21 -24.93 1.04
CA GLU A 159 24.24 -25.79 1.64
C GLU A 159 25.15 -24.91 2.50
N ALA A 160 25.45 -25.31 3.73
CA ALA A 160 26.36 -24.60 4.61
C ALA A 160 27.35 -25.56 5.25
N GLY A 161 28.62 -25.16 5.35
CA GLY A 161 29.64 -25.93 6.06
C GLY A 161 29.32 -26.04 7.55
N GLU A 162 28.81 -24.96 8.12
CA GLU A 162 28.30 -24.89 9.49
C GLU A 162 27.07 -23.97 9.53
N LEU A 163 26.02 -24.42 10.21
CA LEU A 163 24.78 -23.69 10.43
C LEU A 163 24.46 -23.70 11.92
N ASP A 164 24.57 -22.54 12.55
CA ASP A 164 24.33 -22.33 13.98
C ASP A 164 23.02 -21.55 14.14
N LEU A 165 22.06 -22.12 14.85
CA LEU A 165 20.71 -21.58 15.05
C LEU A 165 20.49 -21.33 16.54
N ASP A 166 20.60 -20.08 16.96
CA ASP A 166 20.39 -19.63 18.33
C ASP A 166 19.02 -18.93 18.42
N TYR A 167 18.02 -19.63 18.93
CA TYR A 167 16.66 -19.13 19.10
C TYR A 167 16.50 -18.29 20.37
N GLU A 168 17.46 -18.31 21.31
CA GLU A 168 17.46 -17.38 22.45
C GLU A 168 17.81 -15.96 21.98
N GLU A 169 18.82 -15.84 21.11
CA GLU A 169 19.20 -14.57 20.48
C GLU A 169 18.38 -14.24 19.22
N GLU A 170 17.58 -15.20 18.72
CA GLU A 170 16.85 -15.18 17.44
C GLU A 170 17.77 -15.00 16.21
N VAL A 171 18.98 -15.57 16.27
CA VAL A 171 20.03 -15.41 15.25
C VAL A 171 20.47 -16.74 14.66
N GLY A 172 20.38 -16.84 13.34
CA GLY A 172 21.04 -17.86 12.54
C GLY A 172 22.37 -17.36 11.99
N THR A 173 23.39 -18.22 12.03
CA THR A 173 24.72 -17.99 11.45
C THR A 173 25.05 -19.14 10.52
N ALA A 174 25.40 -18.83 9.27
CA ALA A 174 25.83 -19.81 8.28
C ALA A 174 27.27 -19.50 7.83
N ARG A 175 28.15 -20.50 7.86
CA ARG A 175 29.51 -20.44 7.31
C ARG A 175 29.62 -21.27 6.05
N ASP A 176 30.42 -20.79 5.10
CA ASP A 176 30.61 -21.41 3.79
C ASP A 176 29.27 -21.72 3.09
N MET A 177 28.35 -20.76 3.15
CA MET A 177 27.00 -20.89 2.60
C MET A 177 27.03 -20.85 1.08
N ARG A 178 26.26 -21.73 0.45
CA ARG A 178 26.01 -21.79 -0.99
C ARG A 178 24.52 -21.91 -1.22
N LEU A 179 23.94 -20.95 -1.94
CA LEU A 179 22.58 -21.06 -2.44
C LEU A 179 22.62 -21.72 -3.83
N ARG A 180 22.03 -22.91 -3.91
CA ARG A 180 21.84 -23.65 -5.15
C ARG A 180 20.41 -23.46 -5.65
N LEU A 181 20.28 -23.07 -6.90
CA LEU A 181 19.03 -23.10 -7.65
C LEU A 181 19.15 -24.28 -8.61
N LEU A 182 18.29 -25.28 -8.43
CA LEU A 182 18.46 -26.61 -9.04
C LEU A 182 19.88 -27.12 -8.73
N ASP A 183 20.63 -27.52 -9.76
CA ASP A 183 22.00 -28.02 -9.59
C ASP A 183 23.08 -26.93 -9.59
N THR A 184 22.72 -25.66 -9.84
CA THR A 184 23.69 -24.57 -10.03
C THR A 184 23.82 -23.71 -8.78
N THR A 185 25.05 -23.44 -8.34
CA THR A 185 25.31 -22.46 -7.27
C THR A 185 25.16 -21.05 -7.83
N ILE A 186 24.14 -20.33 -7.40
CA ILE A 186 23.86 -18.94 -7.84
C ILE A 186 24.51 -17.91 -6.92
N PHE A 187 24.84 -18.31 -5.69
CA PHE A 187 25.38 -17.39 -4.70
C PHE A 187 26.19 -18.15 -3.64
N SER A 188 27.28 -17.56 -3.17
CA SER A 188 28.07 -18.13 -2.08
C SER A 188 28.64 -17.03 -1.19
N PHE A 189 28.60 -17.26 0.12
CA PHE A 189 29.18 -16.37 1.12
C PHE A 189 30.00 -17.17 2.13
N PRO A 190 31.18 -16.66 2.55
CA PRO A 190 31.97 -17.32 3.59
C PRO A 190 31.27 -17.23 4.95
N TYR A 191 30.48 -16.19 5.17
CA TYR A 191 29.80 -15.92 6.42
C TYR A 191 28.51 -15.13 6.16
N ALA A 192 27.38 -15.62 6.67
CA ALA A 192 26.09 -14.95 6.60
C ALA A 192 25.37 -15.08 7.95
N THR A 193 24.60 -14.06 8.31
CA THR A 193 23.73 -14.14 9.48
C THR A 193 22.32 -13.67 9.13
N PHE A 194 21.31 -14.32 9.67
CA PHE A 194 19.91 -14.07 9.36
C PHE A 194 19.05 -14.19 10.64
N PRO A 195 17.90 -13.50 10.71
CA PRO A 195 16.98 -13.66 11.83
C PRO A 195 16.25 -15.01 11.73
N LEU A 196 16.07 -15.70 12.86
CA LEU A 196 15.33 -16.97 12.91
C LEU A 196 13.81 -16.76 13.09
N GLU A 197 13.43 -15.73 13.82
CA GLU A 197 12.04 -15.34 14.04
C GLU A 197 11.79 -13.89 13.59
N LYS A 198 10.96 -13.13 14.31
CA LYS A 198 10.49 -11.81 13.88
C LYS A 198 11.44 -10.67 14.25
N ARG A 199 12.60 -10.94 14.86
CA ARG A 199 13.58 -9.89 15.17
C ARG A 199 14.15 -9.25 13.91
N ARG A 200 14.27 -7.92 13.94
CA ARG A 200 14.96 -7.15 12.89
C ARG A 200 16.46 -7.25 13.11
N LYS A 201 17.23 -7.51 12.05
CA LYS A 201 18.69 -7.62 12.11
C LYS A 201 19.36 -6.85 10.99
N SER A 202 20.45 -6.15 11.31
CA SER A 202 21.28 -5.44 10.34
C SER A 202 22.03 -6.41 9.42
N GLY A 203 22.14 -6.06 8.14
CA GLY A 203 22.84 -6.90 7.16
C GLY A 203 22.60 -6.45 5.72
N PHE A 204 23.31 -7.12 4.80
CA PHE A 204 23.04 -6.97 3.38
C PHE A 204 21.71 -7.61 3.02
N LEU A 205 20.89 -6.87 2.28
CA LEU A 205 19.72 -7.41 1.62
C LEU A 205 20.14 -7.98 0.25
N ALA A 206 19.23 -8.73 -0.35
CA ALA A 206 19.45 -9.26 -1.68
C ALA A 206 19.75 -8.14 -2.69
N PRO A 207 20.70 -8.34 -3.62
CA PRO A 207 21.00 -7.36 -4.64
C PRO A 207 19.80 -7.17 -5.57
N GLN A 208 19.63 -5.92 -6.01
CA GLN A 208 18.63 -5.53 -6.98
C GLN A 208 19.24 -5.28 -8.35
N TYR A 209 18.51 -5.71 -9.38
CA TYR A 209 18.87 -5.57 -10.79
C TYR A 209 17.67 -5.04 -11.56
N SER A 210 17.91 -4.05 -12.42
CA SER A 210 16.94 -3.66 -13.46
C SER A 210 17.67 -3.09 -14.67
N GLN A 211 17.01 -3.03 -15.82
CA GLN A 211 17.58 -2.42 -17.01
C GLN A 211 16.55 -1.56 -17.72
N ASN A 212 16.92 -0.34 -18.10
CA ASN A 212 16.06 0.48 -18.94
C ASN A 212 16.84 1.41 -19.87
N THR A 213 16.16 1.94 -20.88
CA THR A 213 16.75 2.80 -21.91
C THR A 213 17.35 4.12 -21.37
N ARG A 214 16.86 4.62 -20.23
CA ARG A 214 17.23 5.94 -19.64
C ARG A 214 18.41 5.87 -18.67
N ARG A 215 18.53 4.80 -17.90
CA ARG A 215 19.56 4.57 -16.88
C ARG A 215 20.59 3.51 -17.29
N GLY A 216 20.26 2.67 -18.28
CA GLY A 216 21.07 1.52 -18.66
C GLY A 216 20.82 0.36 -17.72
N LEU A 217 21.88 -0.42 -17.49
CA LEU A 217 21.93 -1.46 -16.48
C LEU A 217 22.03 -0.82 -15.08
N GLU A 218 21.11 -1.18 -14.19
CA GLU A 218 21.04 -0.74 -12.80
C GLU A 218 21.34 -1.93 -11.87
N ILE A 219 22.36 -1.79 -11.03
CA ILE A 219 22.74 -2.78 -10.01
C ILE A 219 22.80 -2.05 -8.68
N GLY A 220 22.11 -2.55 -7.66
CA GLY A 220 22.18 -2.00 -6.31
C GLY A 220 22.29 -3.08 -5.24
N ILE A 221 23.01 -2.79 -4.16
CA ILE A 221 23.22 -3.72 -3.04
C ILE A 221 22.73 -3.01 -1.78
N PRO A 222 21.52 -3.29 -1.28
CA PRO A 222 21.00 -2.60 -0.12
C PRO A 222 21.66 -3.13 1.16
N TYR A 223 22.02 -2.22 2.06
CA TYR A 223 22.41 -2.54 3.42
C TYR A 223 21.36 -2.03 4.38
N TYR A 224 20.73 -2.94 5.13
CA TYR A 224 19.78 -2.63 6.16
C TYR A 224 20.50 -2.49 7.50
N TRP A 225 20.30 -1.37 8.18
CA TRP A 225 20.81 -1.10 9.51
C TRP A 225 19.64 -0.93 10.47
N ASN A 226 19.44 -1.94 11.33
CA ASN A 226 18.57 -1.84 12.48
C ASN A 226 19.30 -1.02 13.57
N ILE A 227 18.95 0.27 13.70
CA ILE A 227 19.61 1.20 14.63
C ILE A 227 19.05 0.98 16.04
N ALA A 228 17.73 0.89 16.15
CA ALA A 228 16.96 0.62 17.36
C ALA A 228 15.62 -0.05 16.98
N PRO A 229 14.88 -0.70 17.90
CA PRO A 229 13.59 -1.33 17.59
C PRO A 229 12.61 -0.42 16.83
N GLU A 230 12.69 0.89 17.10
CA GLU A 230 11.84 1.93 16.55
C GLU A 230 12.51 2.78 15.45
N GLN A 231 13.75 2.48 15.06
CA GLN A 231 14.49 3.21 14.01
C GLN A 231 15.32 2.30 13.10
N ASP A 232 15.20 2.50 11.80
CA ASP A 232 16.05 1.80 10.84
C ASP A 232 16.48 2.67 9.67
N LEU A 233 17.57 2.25 9.03
CA LEU A 233 18.14 2.89 7.85
C LEU A 233 18.47 1.83 6.80
N THR A 234 17.95 1.99 5.59
CA THR A 234 18.44 1.25 4.43
C THR A 234 19.28 2.16 3.56
N VAL A 235 20.54 1.81 3.33
CA VAL A 235 21.44 2.51 2.39
C VAL A 235 21.68 1.60 1.19
N THR A 236 21.40 2.11 0.00
CA THR A 236 21.55 1.37 -1.25
C THR A 236 22.48 2.15 -2.17
N PRO A 237 23.76 1.78 -2.28
CA PRO A 237 24.58 2.17 -3.42
C PRO A 237 24.00 1.55 -4.71
N LEU A 238 23.83 2.38 -5.73
CA LEU A 238 23.35 2.01 -7.06
C LEU A 238 24.39 2.41 -8.10
N PHE A 239 24.66 1.49 -9.01
CA PHE A 239 25.41 1.75 -10.22
C PHE A 239 24.44 1.79 -11.41
N LEU A 240 24.47 2.88 -12.18
CA LEU A 240 23.67 3.09 -13.38
C LEU A 240 24.60 3.20 -14.59
N SER A 241 24.60 2.20 -15.48
CA SER A 241 25.61 2.10 -16.54
C SER A 241 25.62 3.26 -17.54
N LYS A 242 24.55 4.06 -17.64
CA LYS A 242 24.51 5.26 -18.48
C LYS A 242 24.66 6.58 -17.72
N ARG A 243 24.58 6.57 -16.38
CA ARG A 243 24.50 7.80 -15.57
C ARG A 243 25.49 7.89 -14.42
N GLY A 244 26.17 6.80 -14.07
CA GLY A 244 27.14 6.76 -12.99
C GLY A 244 26.55 6.23 -11.68
N GLU A 245 27.10 6.70 -10.57
CA GLU A 245 26.80 6.20 -9.23
C GLU A 245 25.73 7.04 -8.53
N GLN A 246 24.82 6.37 -7.84
CA GLN A 246 23.78 7.00 -7.02
C GLN A 246 23.74 6.33 -5.65
N LEU A 247 23.53 7.11 -4.59
CA LEU A 247 23.25 6.63 -3.26
C LEU A 247 21.78 6.88 -2.93
N LYS A 248 21.03 5.83 -2.60
CA LYS A 248 19.68 5.93 -2.04
C LYS A 248 19.73 5.61 -0.54
N SER A 249 19.01 6.39 0.24
CA SER A 249 18.93 6.25 1.69
C SER A 249 17.48 6.34 2.10
N ASN A 250 17.02 5.40 2.92
CA ASN A 250 15.67 5.33 3.46
C ASN A 250 15.74 5.17 4.98
N TYR A 251 15.56 6.27 5.70
CA TYR A 251 15.52 6.29 7.16
C TYR A 251 14.07 6.27 7.63
N ARG A 252 13.72 5.36 8.53
CA ARG A 252 12.40 5.28 9.14
C ARG A 252 12.53 5.35 10.65
N TYR A 253 11.57 6.04 11.27
CA TYR A 253 11.52 6.18 12.71
C TYR A 253 10.08 6.14 13.19
N LEU A 254 9.88 5.60 14.39
CA LEU A 254 8.60 5.46 15.05
C LEU A 254 8.79 5.75 16.55
N SER A 255 7.75 6.28 17.17
CA SER A 255 7.62 6.48 18.60
C SER A 255 6.13 6.44 18.94
N LYS A 256 5.79 6.57 20.22
CA LYS A 256 4.40 6.67 20.67
C LYS A 256 3.70 7.89 20.08
N ASP A 257 4.41 9.02 20.05
CA ASP A 257 3.84 10.32 19.70
C ASP A 257 4.25 10.78 18.30
N TYR A 258 5.07 10.03 17.57
CA TYR A 258 5.47 10.42 16.21
C TYR A 258 5.89 9.24 15.35
N ALA A 259 5.76 9.41 14.04
CA ALA A 259 6.29 8.51 13.05
C ALA A 259 6.84 9.29 11.86
N GLY A 260 7.75 8.70 11.09
CA GLY A 260 8.19 9.32 9.86
C GLY A 260 9.17 8.50 9.03
N GLN A 261 9.39 9.02 7.84
CA GLN A 261 10.27 8.46 6.83
C GLN A 261 11.00 9.59 6.12
N PHE A 262 12.33 9.49 6.07
CA PHE A 262 13.20 10.36 5.30
C PHE A 262 13.88 9.57 4.19
N ARG A 263 13.58 9.90 2.93
CA ARG A 263 14.26 9.37 1.75
C ARG A 263 15.18 10.42 1.17
N LEU A 264 16.42 10.04 0.93
CA LEU A 264 17.42 10.85 0.25
C LEU A 264 17.99 10.05 -0.92
N GLU A 265 18.02 10.68 -2.07
CA GLU A 265 18.68 10.17 -3.28
C GLU A 265 19.73 11.20 -3.69
N TYR A 266 20.96 10.75 -3.86
CA TYR A 266 22.08 11.61 -4.20
C TYR A 266 22.95 10.97 -5.28
N MET A 267 23.18 11.71 -6.36
CA MET A 267 24.06 11.35 -7.46
C MET A 267 25.13 12.44 -7.56
N PRO A 268 26.39 12.17 -7.21
CA PRO A 268 27.45 13.16 -7.22
C PRO A 268 27.73 13.73 -8.63
N ASN A 269 27.64 12.90 -9.66
CA ASN A 269 27.85 13.28 -11.04
C ASN A 269 26.99 12.42 -11.98
N ASP A 270 26.02 13.02 -12.66
CA ASP A 270 25.26 12.37 -13.74
C ASP A 270 26.13 12.38 -15.01
N ASP A 271 26.52 11.22 -15.54
CA ASP A 271 27.40 11.12 -16.71
C ASP A 271 26.83 11.73 -18.00
N ILE A 272 25.52 11.94 -18.08
CA ILE A 272 24.87 12.60 -19.21
C ILE A 272 24.79 14.11 -18.97
N LEU A 273 24.34 14.53 -17.78
CA LEU A 273 24.11 15.95 -17.47
C LEU A 273 25.35 16.67 -16.91
N LYS A 274 26.42 15.93 -16.60
CA LYS A 274 27.69 16.41 -16.04
C LYS A 274 27.51 17.34 -14.82
N ARG A 275 26.59 16.97 -13.92
CA ARG A 275 26.27 17.72 -12.70
C ARG A 275 25.72 16.81 -11.60
N PRO A 276 25.81 17.22 -10.32
CA PRO A 276 25.16 16.51 -9.23
C PRO A 276 23.63 16.59 -9.34
N ARG A 277 22.95 15.53 -8.91
CA ARG A 277 21.48 15.47 -8.81
C ARG A 277 21.06 14.94 -7.46
N SER A 278 19.95 15.43 -6.95
CA SER A 278 19.43 15.00 -5.67
C SER A 278 17.92 15.10 -5.59
N GLY A 279 17.33 14.20 -4.82
CA GLY A 279 15.92 14.21 -4.45
C GLY A 279 15.78 13.87 -2.99
N TYR A 280 14.88 14.55 -2.29
CA TYR A 280 14.52 14.15 -0.93
C TYR A 280 13.03 14.21 -0.69
N THR A 281 12.57 13.32 0.17
CA THR A 281 11.22 13.27 0.71
C THR A 281 11.32 13.11 2.23
N LEU A 282 10.67 14.00 2.97
CA LEU A 282 10.44 13.85 4.41
C LEU A 282 8.94 13.77 4.65
N GLN A 283 8.49 12.65 5.18
CA GLN A 283 7.13 12.45 5.66
C GLN A 283 7.20 12.27 7.18
N HIS A 284 6.49 13.10 7.92
CA HIS A 284 6.48 13.04 9.38
C HIS A 284 5.09 13.35 9.91
N GLU A 285 4.66 12.55 10.85
CA GLU A 285 3.43 12.74 11.61
C GLU A 285 3.80 12.83 13.09
N GLN A 286 3.19 13.80 13.77
CA GLN A 286 3.46 14.12 15.17
C GLN A 286 2.13 14.28 15.89
N GLN A 287 1.99 13.66 17.04
CA GLN A 287 0.97 13.92 18.03
C GLN A 287 1.62 14.79 19.11
N PHE A 288 1.21 16.05 19.22
CA PHE A 288 1.69 16.94 20.28
C PHE A 288 0.82 16.80 21.53
N LEU A 289 -0.48 16.66 21.33
CA LEU A 289 -1.52 16.40 22.33
C LEU A 289 -2.56 15.44 21.73
N PRO A 290 -3.42 14.78 22.52
CA PRO A 290 -4.54 14.00 21.98
C PRO A 290 -5.42 14.76 20.98
N THR A 291 -5.52 16.08 21.16
CA THR A 291 -6.30 16.99 20.34
C THR A 291 -5.47 17.75 19.29
N VAL A 292 -4.13 17.72 19.34
CA VAL A 292 -3.25 18.49 18.44
C VAL A 292 -2.29 17.55 17.70
N THR A 293 -2.44 17.48 16.37
CA THR A 293 -1.59 16.69 15.49
C THR A 293 -0.91 17.55 14.43
N GLY A 294 0.36 17.27 14.16
CA GLY A 294 1.15 17.88 13.10
C GLY A 294 1.48 16.88 12.00
N ARG A 295 1.53 17.35 10.76
CA ARG A 295 2.04 16.57 9.62
C ARG A 295 2.97 17.43 8.79
N LEU A 296 4.06 16.85 8.35
CA LEU A 296 5.06 17.48 7.48
C LEU A 296 5.31 16.56 6.28
N ASP A 297 5.13 17.08 5.07
CA ASP A 297 5.35 16.39 3.81
C ASP A 297 6.22 17.29 2.91
N LEU A 298 7.54 17.12 2.98
CA LEU A 298 8.51 17.92 2.23
C LEU A 298 9.12 17.09 1.11
N ASN A 299 8.83 17.48 -0.13
CA ASN A 299 9.45 16.88 -1.31
C ASN A 299 10.21 17.96 -2.09
N LYS A 300 11.40 17.62 -2.57
CA LYS A 300 12.19 18.49 -3.45
C LYS A 300 13.10 17.67 -4.32
N VAL A 301 13.29 18.13 -5.55
CA VAL A 301 14.23 17.56 -6.51
C VAL A 301 15.16 18.65 -7.07
N SER A 302 16.33 18.25 -7.54
CA SER A 302 17.37 19.14 -8.04
C SER A 302 17.00 19.83 -9.35
N ASP A 303 16.18 19.20 -10.18
CA ASP A 303 15.89 19.66 -11.54
C ASP A 303 14.56 19.13 -12.09
N ASP A 304 14.06 19.80 -13.13
CA ASP A 304 12.75 19.52 -13.74
C ASP A 304 12.64 18.14 -14.39
N ARG A 305 13.76 17.53 -14.78
CA ARG A 305 13.78 16.21 -15.44
C ARG A 305 14.11 15.07 -14.48
N TYR A 306 14.15 15.33 -13.16
CA TYR A 306 14.54 14.35 -12.15
C TYR A 306 13.79 13.03 -12.28
N PHE A 307 12.46 13.05 -12.20
CA PHE A 307 11.66 11.83 -12.25
C PHE A 307 11.64 11.17 -13.63
N VAL A 308 11.68 11.96 -14.71
CA VAL A 308 11.71 11.43 -16.09
C VAL A 308 12.96 10.58 -16.33
N ASP A 309 14.08 10.95 -15.71
CA ASP A 309 15.36 10.28 -15.88
C ASP A 309 15.61 9.16 -14.86
N LEU A 310 15.31 9.42 -13.59
CA LEU A 310 15.78 8.62 -12.45
C LEU A 310 14.68 7.78 -11.80
N ALA A 311 13.40 8.10 -11.98
CA ALA A 311 12.32 7.34 -11.35
C ALA A 311 12.11 5.98 -12.02
N SER A 312 11.79 4.96 -11.23
CA SER A 312 11.42 3.63 -11.71
C SER A 312 9.92 3.49 -12.00
N HIS A 313 9.08 4.43 -11.51
CA HIS A 313 7.62 4.30 -11.54
C HIS A 313 6.94 5.32 -12.47
N VAL A 314 5.98 4.86 -13.27
CA VAL A 314 5.19 5.70 -14.20
C VAL A 314 4.51 6.88 -13.51
N ARG A 315 3.92 6.67 -12.32
CA ARG A 315 3.29 7.76 -11.54
C ARG A 315 4.27 8.85 -11.13
N GLN A 316 5.53 8.51 -10.86
CA GLN A 316 6.56 9.49 -10.53
C GLN A 316 7.02 10.23 -11.79
N ILE A 317 7.18 9.52 -12.90
CA ILE A 317 7.57 10.08 -14.20
C ILE A 317 6.55 11.14 -14.67
N SER A 318 5.26 10.94 -14.39
CA SER A 318 4.18 11.87 -14.78
C SER A 318 3.91 13.00 -13.79
N LEU A 319 4.74 13.21 -12.76
CA LEU A 319 4.55 14.30 -11.80
C LEU A 319 4.94 15.64 -12.44
N GLY A 320 3.98 16.55 -12.59
CA GLY A 320 4.26 17.93 -13.01
C GLY A 320 4.53 18.89 -11.84
N ASN A 321 4.10 18.55 -10.62
CA ASN A 321 4.28 19.39 -9.44
C ASN A 321 4.72 18.55 -8.24
N VAL A 322 5.71 19.06 -7.51
CA VAL A 322 6.24 18.48 -6.28
C VAL A 322 5.79 19.33 -5.09
N GLN A 323 5.07 18.72 -4.15
CA GLN A 323 4.46 19.41 -3.03
C GLN A 323 5.39 19.48 -1.81
N ARG A 324 5.36 20.63 -1.12
CA ARG A 324 5.96 20.86 0.19
C ARG A 324 4.89 21.44 1.10
N GLU A 325 4.54 20.70 2.14
CA GLU A 325 3.43 21.03 3.01
C GLU A 325 3.76 20.77 4.46
N GLY A 326 3.37 21.71 5.33
CA GLY A 326 3.24 21.50 6.76
C GLY A 326 1.81 21.77 7.18
N LEU A 327 1.25 20.90 8.01
CA LEU A 327 -0.08 21.06 8.61
C LEU A 327 0.02 20.91 10.12
N LEU A 328 -0.79 21.70 10.81
CA LEU A 328 -1.08 21.56 12.24
C LEU A 328 -2.59 21.55 12.39
N THR A 329 -3.13 20.51 13.00
CA THR A 329 -4.57 20.32 13.19
C THR A 329 -4.87 20.22 14.68
N TYR A 330 -5.90 20.96 15.11
CA TYR A 330 -6.49 20.88 16.43
C TYR A 330 -7.94 20.40 16.28
N ASN A 331 -8.27 19.32 16.99
CA ASN A 331 -9.59 18.70 17.02
C ASN A 331 -10.01 18.53 18.46
N ASP A 332 -11.07 19.23 18.86
CA ASP A 332 -11.61 19.15 20.21
C ASP A 332 -13.08 19.62 20.21
N SER A 333 -13.66 19.85 21.37
CA SER A 333 -14.96 20.50 21.53
C SER A 333 -14.82 21.90 22.12
N PHE A 334 -15.53 22.87 21.55
CA PHE A 334 -15.66 24.22 22.09
C PHE A 334 -17.14 24.47 22.41
N TYR A 335 -17.46 24.76 23.68
CA TYR A 335 -18.84 24.86 24.18
C TYR A 335 -19.73 23.66 23.79
N GLY A 336 -19.19 22.44 23.86
CA GLY A 336 -19.90 21.21 23.52
C GLY A 336 -20.14 21.01 22.01
N MET A 337 -19.52 21.84 21.15
CA MET A 337 -19.55 21.68 19.70
C MET A 337 -18.20 21.15 19.20
N PRO A 338 -18.17 20.00 18.49
CA PRO A 338 -16.99 19.56 17.78
C PRO A 338 -16.42 20.70 16.92
N THR A 339 -15.14 20.98 17.13
CA THR A 339 -14.41 22.08 16.51
C THR A 339 -13.11 21.56 15.92
N TYR A 340 -12.89 21.93 14.67
CA TYR A 340 -11.74 21.62 13.84
C TYR A 340 -11.03 22.93 13.49
N LEU A 341 -9.74 23.02 13.79
CA LEU A 341 -8.87 24.12 13.35
C LEU A 341 -7.65 23.53 12.67
N GLN A 342 -7.34 23.94 11.44
CA GLN A 342 -6.15 23.49 10.73
C GLN A 342 -5.36 24.67 10.19
N GLY A 343 -4.10 24.81 10.63
CA GLY A 343 -3.10 25.63 9.98
C GLY A 343 -2.34 24.83 8.91
N ARG A 344 -2.11 25.43 7.75
CA ARG A 344 -1.39 24.83 6.63
C ARG A 344 -0.44 25.84 5.99
N VAL A 345 0.74 25.37 5.62
CA VAL A 345 1.69 26.09 4.75
C VAL A 345 2.02 25.17 3.59
N GLN A 346 1.61 25.55 2.37
CA GLN A 346 1.75 24.71 1.18
C GLN A 346 2.47 25.48 0.07
N ARG A 347 3.54 24.89 -0.45
CA ARG A 347 4.29 25.38 -1.61
C ARG A 347 4.46 24.26 -2.62
N PHE A 348 4.62 24.63 -3.88
CA PHE A 348 4.89 23.71 -4.97
C PHE A 348 6.25 24.00 -5.59
N GLN A 349 6.84 22.97 -6.20
CA GLN A 349 7.91 23.08 -7.19
C GLN A 349 7.35 22.49 -8.48
N THR A 350 7.08 23.34 -9.47
CA THR A 350 6.59 22.90 -10.78
C THR A 350 7.77 22.44 -11.63
N LEU A 351 7.69 21.20 -12.11
CA LEU A 351 8.69 20.61 -12.99
C LEU A 351 8.33 20.97 -14.43
N GLN A 352 9.19 21.76 -15.08
CA GLN A 352 8.93 22.29 -16.40
C GLN A 352 9.33 21.30 -17.53
N ASP A 353 8.44 21.12 -18.51
CA ASP A 353 8.79 20.55 -19.82
C ASP A 353 8.97 21.70 -20.83
N PRO A 354 10.17 21.93 -21.39
CA PRO A 354 10.40 22.99 -22.38
C PRO A 354 9.48 22.93 -23.60
N LEU A 355 8.97 21.75 -23.97
CA LEU A 355 8.06 21.57 -25.09
C LEU A 355 6.59 21.83 -24.73
N SER A 356 6.27 21.91 -23.43
CA SER A 356 4.92 22.13 -22.92
C SER A 356 5.00 22.83 -21.55
N PRO A 357 5.39 24.13 -21.51
CA PRO A 357 5.57 24.86 -20.27
C PRO A 357 4.25 24.93 -19.49
N THR A 358 4.33 24.74 -18.18
CA THR A 358 3.15 24.75 -17.30
C THR A 358 3.22 25.92 -16.33
N LEU A 359 2.08 26.59 -16.13
CA LEU A 359 1.97 27.67 -15.17
C LEU A 359 2.09 27.10 -13.75
N SER A 360 2.95 27.69 -12.92
CA SER A 360 3.09 27.29 -11.52
C SER A 360 1.78 27.54 -10.76
N PRO A 361 1.33 26.61 -9.90
CA PRO A 361 0.18 26.84 -9.04
C PRO A 361 0.52 27.85 -7.94
N TYR A 362 -0.50 28.52 -7.40
CA TYR A 362 -0.37 29.38 -6.23
C TYR A 362 0.11 28.61 -5.00
N HIS A 363 0.92 29.27 -4.17
CA HIS A 363 1.27 28.81 -2.84
C HIS A 363 0.24 29.30 -1.83
N ARG A 364 -0.05 28.51 -0.79
CA ARG A 364 -0.95 28.86 0.32
C ARG A 364 -0.14 29.06 1.59
N VAL A 365 0.11 30.31 1.96
CA VAL A 365 1.15 30.68 2.95
C VAL A 365 0.72 31.86 3.85
N PRO A 366 -0.02 31.62 4.94
CA PRO A 366 -0.63 30.35 5.37
C PRO A 366 -2.08 30.19 4.89
N GLN A 367 -2.64 29.01 5.10
CA GLN A 367 -4.07 28.73 5.12
C GLN A 367 -4.48 28.30 6.53
N ILE A 368 -5.59 28.81 7.02
CA ILE A 368 -6.20 28.47 8.30
C ILE A 368 -7.65 28.08 8.02
N ASN A 369 -7.99 26.83 8.24
CA ASN A 369 -9.34 26.32 8.13
C ASN A 369 -9.94 26.19 9.53
N PHE A 370 -11.17 26.64 9.68
CA PHE A 370 -11.98 26.49 10.87
C PHE A 370 -13.26 25.76 10.50
N GLY A 371 -13.72 24.85 11.34
CA GLY A 371 -14.97 24.14 11.13
C GLY A 371 -15.59 23.81 12.48
N THR A 372 -16.88 24.07 12.63
CA THR A 372 -17.66 23.54 13.74
C THR A 372 -19.01 23.06 13.25
N SER A 373 -19.53 22.03 13.89
CA SER A 373 -20.83 21.47 13.57
C SER A 373 -21.56 21.05 14.83
N LYS A 374 -22.88 21.19 14.83
CA LYS A 374 -23.75 20.68 15.88
C LYS A 374 -24.99 20.09 15.23
N THR A 375 -25.24 18.82 15.46
CA THR A 375 -26.46 18.13 15.03
C THR A 375 -27.57 18.33 16.06
N GLU A 376 -28.82 18.20 15.62
CA GLU A 376 -29.99 18.24 16.51
C GLU A 376 -30.08 19.51 17.38
N VAL A 377 -29.66 20.65 16.85
CA VAL A 377 -29.87 21.96 17.48
C VAL A 377 -31.36 22.18 17.67
N ALA A 378 -31.78 22.33 18.93
CA ALA A 378 -33.18 22.38 19.33
C ALA A 378 -34.02 21.16 18.86
N GLY A 379 -33.37 20.00 18.62
CA GLY A 379 -34.00 18.77 18.16
C GLY A 379 -34.48 18.78 16.70
N LEU A 380 -34.14 19.82 15.93
CA LEU A 380 -34.70 20.05 14.59
C LEU A 380 -33.64 20.33 13.51
N PHE A 381 -32.56 21.05 13.84
CA PHE A 381 -31.63 21.57 12.84
C PHE A 381 -30.22 21.05 13.02
N ASP A 382 -29.54 20.78 11.93
CA ASP A 382 -28.10 20.61 11.90
C ASP A 382 -27.44 21.92 11.49
N PHE A 383 -26.48 22.38 12.28
CA PHE A 383 -25.71 23.58 12.04
C PHE A 383 -24.27 23.22 11.66
N THR A 384 -23.73 23.87 10.64
CA THR A 384 -22.32 23.75 10.25
C THR A 384 -21.75 25.13 9.91
N PHE A 385 -20.54 25.42 10.39
CA PHE A 385 -19.85 26.68 10.14
C PHE A 385 -18.42 26.43 9.67
N PRO A 386 -18.19 26.32 8.35
CA PRO A 386 -16.87 26.33 7.75
C PRO A 386 -16.37 27.78 7.61
N GLY A 387 -15.14 28.02 8.06
CA GLY A 387 -14.39 29.25 7.88
C GLY A 387 -13.01 28.97 7.29
N GLU A 388 -12.49 29.91 6.53
CA GLU A 388 -11.16 29.81 5.93
C GLU A 388 -10.51 31.20 5.88
N TYR A 389 -9.26 31.28 6.28
CA TYR A 389 -8.35 32.36 5.92
C TYR A 389 -7.21 31.77 5.09
N VAL A 390 -6.92 32.32 3.91
CA VAL A 390 -5.82 31.84 3.08
C VAL A 390 -5.10 33.00 2.41
N ARG A 391 -3.78 33.00 2.48
CA ARG A 391 -2.93 33.92 1.71
C ARG A 391 -2.32 33.20 0.51
N PHE A 392 -2.66 33.67 -0.68
CA PHE A 392 -2.13 33.20 -1.94
C PHE A 392 -0.87 33.98 -2.34
N ALA A 393 0.20 33.25 -2.65
CA ALA A 393 1.44 33.82 -3.13
C ALA A 393 1.85 33.19 -4.48
N HIS A 394 2.42 34.01 -5.36
CA HIS A 394 2.88 33.62 -6.68
C HIS A 394 4.07 34.49 -7.11
N ALA A 395 4.95 33.93 -7.94
CA ALA A 395 6.15 34.64 -8.40
C ALA A 395 5.80 35.88 -9.23
N SER A 396 4.87 35.74 -10.18
CA SER A 396 4.57 36.73 -11.22
C SER A 396 3.11 37.17 -11.36
N LEU A 397 2.19 36.61 -10.56
CA LEU A 397 0.74 36.87 -10.68
C LEU A 397 0.25 37.70 -9.49
N VAL A 398 -1.00 38.15 -9.55
CA VAL A 398 -1.70 38.85 -8.44
C VAL A 398 -1.63 37.99 -7.18
N GLU A 399 -1.37 38.61 -6.03
CA GLU A 399 -1.36 37.95 -4.73
C GLU A 399 -2.45 38.50 -3.83
N GLY A 400 -2.78 37.82 -2.74
CA GLY A 400 -3.72 38.36 -1.78
C GLY A 400 -4.15 37.38 -0.72
N ALA A 401 -4.91 37.87 0.25
CA ALA A 401 -5.57 37.05 1.25
C ALA A 401 -7.07 36.96 0.97
N ARG A 402 -7.65 35.79 1.25
CA ARG A 402 -9.09 35.53 1.26
C ARG A 402 -9.49 35.11 2.66
N THR A 403 -10.46 35.82 3.25
CA THR A 403 -11.18 35.37 4.44
C THR A 403 -12.59 35.00 4.02
N SER A 404 -13.04 33.78 4.30
CA SER A 404 -14.36 33.30 3.91
C SER A 404 -15.06 32.50 5.00
N PHE A 405 -16.39 32.60 5.04
CA PHE A 405 -17.26 31.85 5.94
C PHE A 405 -18.44 31.31 5.15
N ASN A 406 -18.95 30.14 5.55
CA ASN A 406 -20.11 29.53 4.92
C ASN A 406 -21.08 28.89 5.93
N PRO A 407 -21.67 29.67 6.87
CA PRO A 407 -22.71 29.16 7.78
C PRO A 407 -23.81 28.43 7.02
N GLN A 408 -24.17 27.25 7.52
CA GLN A 408 -25.18 26.37 6.96
C GLN A 408 -26.10 25.87 8.06
N MET A 409 -27.38 25.78 7.73
CA MET A 409 -28.41 25.18 8.57
C MET A 409 -29.27 24.25 7.71
N SER A 410 -29.40 22.99 8.12
CA SER A 410 -30.24 21.99 7.45
C SER A 410 -31.24 21.37 8.42
N MET A 411 -32.35 20.87 7.88
CA MET A 411 -33.40 20.19 8.66
C MET A 411 -33.71 18.83 8.02
N PRO A 412 -33.02 17.74 8.42
CA PRO A 412 -33.23 16.44 7.80
C PRO A 412 -34.52 15.77 8.31
N PHE A 413 -35.44 15.45 7.40
CA PHE A 413 -36.58 14.58 7.65
C PHE A 413 -36.28 13.21 7.08
N LEU A 414 -36.11 12.21 7.94
CA LEU A 414 -35.74 10.85 7.58
C LEU A 414 -36.81 9.86 8.06
N ALA A 415 -37.28 9.00 7.17
CA ALA A 415 -38.19 7.90 7.50
C ALA A 415 -37.93 6.69 6.59
N PRO A 416 -38.37 5.48 6.97
CA PRO A 416 -38.32 4.34 6.05
C PRO A 416 -39.04 4.67 4.73
N GLY A 417 -38.30 4.60 3.62
CA GLY A 417 -38.85 4.85 2.28
C GLY A 417 -38.74 6.29 1.76
N TYR A 418 -38.35 7.29 2.56
CA TYR A 418 -38.10 8.64 2.05
C TYR A 418 -37.14 9.48 2.90
N PHE A 419 -36.56 10.49 2.26
CA PHE A 419 -35.86 11.57 2.95
C PHE A 419 -36.14 12.92 2.29
N VAL A 420 -36.18 13.99 3.07
CA VAL A 420 -36.21 15.38 2.59
C VAL A 420 -35.34 16.23 3.51
N THR A 421 -34.38 16.96 2.97
CA THR A 421 -33.44 17.80 3.72
C THR A 421 -33.38 19.19 3.09
N PRO A 422 -34.22 20.13 3.55
CA PRO A 422 -34.04 21.55 3.26
C PRO A 422 -32.76 22.06 3.92
N LYS A 423 -32.02 22.92 3.22
CA LYS A 423 -30.83 23.58 3.71
C LYS A 423 -30.82 25.04 3.27
N ILE A 424 -30.37 25.91 4.16
CA ILE A 424 -30.02 27.31 3.86
C ILE A 424 -28.56 27.55 4.21
N GLY A 425 -27.91 28.44 3.48
CA GLY A 425 -26.54 28.84 3.76
C GLY A 425 -26.21 30.23 3.21
N MET A 426 -25.06 30.75 3.63
CA MET A 426 -24.57 32.04 3.17
C MET A 426 -23.07 32.00 2.95
N ARG A 427 -22.63 32.16 1.70
CA ARG A 427 -21.23 32.32 1.34
C ARG A 427 -20.82 33.78 1.52
N HIS A 428 -19.95 34.05 2.49
CA HIS A 428 -19.25 35.32 2.64
C HIS A 428 -17.78 35.14 2.29
N ALA A 429 -17.20 36.02 1.48
CA ALA A 429 -15.77 36.06 1.22
C ALA A 429 -15.28 37.51 1.08
N ARG A 430 -14.16 37.83 1.72
CA ARG A 430 -13.45 39.10 1.60
C ARG A 430 -12.06 38.83 1.05
N TYR A 431 -11.65 39.65 0.08
CA TYR A 431 -10.35 39.60 -0.57
C TYR A 431 -9.60 40.90 -0.30
N ASP A 432 -8.33 40.75 0.10
CA ASP A 432 -7.37 41.83 0.23
C ASP A 432 -6.19 41.49 -0.70
N LEU A 433 -6.16 42.13 -1.87
CA LEU A 433 -5.32 41.82 -3.02
C LEU A 433 -4.13 42.78 -3.12
N SER A 434 -3.05 42.31 -3.74
CA SER A 434 -1.81 43.06 -3.98
C SER A 434 -1.22 42.67 -5.34
N ARG A 435 -0.36 43.54 -5.91
CA ARG A 435 0.13 43.40 -7.29
C ARG A 435 -0.99 43.32 -8.33
N VAL A 436 -2.07 44.06 -8.09
CA VAL A 436 -3.21 44.19 -8.99
C VAL A 436 -2.89 45.17 -10.13
N GLY A 437 -3.54 45.00 -11.28
CA GLY A 437 -3.47 45.99 -12.36
C GLY A 437 -4.24 47.28 -12.02
N PRO A 438 -4.04 48.39 -12.76
CA PRO A 438 -4.63 49.70 -12.44
C PRO A 438 -6.17 49.71 -12.35
N ALA A 439 -6.85 48.79 -13.04
CA ALA A 439 -8.31 48.71 -13.10
C ALA A 439 -8.91 47.67 -12.13
N GLN A 440 -8.08 46.98 -11.34
CA GLN A 440 -8.53 45.89 -10.48
C GLN A 440 -8.57 46.36 -9.00
N PRO A 441 -9.73 46.26 -8.32
CA PRO A 441 -9.84 46.68 -6.93
C PRO A 441 -8.98 45.83 -5.99
N GLU A 442 -8.27 46.50 -5.07
CA GLU A 442 -7.48 45.85 -4.01
C GLU A 442 -8.35 45.17 -2.96
N HIS A 443 -9.55 45.69 -2.68
CA HIS A 443 -10.48 45.12 -1.72
C HIS A 443 -11.78 44.71 -2.39
N GLN A 444 -12.22 43.47 -2.18
CA GLN A 444 -13.47 42.95 -2.74
C GLN A 444 -14.22 42.09 -1.73
N THR A 445 -15.55 42.15 -1.75
CA THR A 445 -16.41 41.37 -0.86
C THR A 445 -17.52 40.69 -1.67
N LEU A 446 -17.72 39.39 -1.41
CA LEU A 446 -18.74 38.56 -2.02
C LEU A 446 -19.69 38.03 -0.94
N ASN A 447 -21.00 38.23 -1.15
CA ASN A 447 -22.07 37.74 -0.29
C ASN A 447 -23.13 37.03 -1.13
N VAL A 448 -23.23 35.72 -1.00
CA VAL A 448 -24.19 34.89 -1.75
C VAL A 448 -24.99 34.03 -0.76
N PRO A 449 -26.23 34.42 -0.40
CA PRO A 449 -27.15 33.51 0.28
C PRO A 449 -27.59 32.42 -0.69
N TYR A 450 -27.81 31.21 -0.22
CA TYR A 450 -28.34 30.12 -1.04
C TYR A 450 -29.27 29.21 -0.23
N GLY A 451 -30.11 28.49 -0.94
CA GLY A 451 -30.96 27.44 -0.38
C GLY A 451 -30.96 26.22 -1.28
N SER A 452 -31.06 25.05 -0.68
CA SER A 452 -31.24 23.79 -1.39
C SER A 452 -32.26 22.89 -0.70
N VAL A 453 -32.87 21.99 -1.47
CA VAL A 453 -33.73 20.93 -0.96
C VAL A 453 -33.32 19.64 -1.63
N ASP A 454 -32.85 18.68 -0.83
CA ASP A 454 -32.53 17.33 -1.27
C ASP A 454 -33.63 16.39 -0.83
N GLY A 455 -34.20 15.61 -1.73
CA GLY A 455 -35.21 14.63 -1.36
C GLY A 455 -35.19 13.41 -2.24
N GLY A 456 -35.63 12.29 -1.68
CA GLY A 456 -35.68 11.02 -2.40
C GLY A 456 -36.68 10.05 -1.78
N LEU A 457 -37.08 9.10 -2.60
CA LEU A 457 -37.93 7.98 -2.21
C LEU A 457 -37.15 6.68 -2.42
N ILE A 458 -37.49 5.65 -1.66
CA ILE A 458 -36.89 4.31 -1.76
C ILE A 458 -38.04 3.32 -1.84
N PHE A 459 -38.25 2.76 -3.03
CA PHE A 459 -39.21 1.68 -3.24
C PHE A 459 -38.48 0.36 -3.32
N GLU A 460 -39.02 -0.69 -2.69
CA GLU A 460 -38.47 -2.04 -2.73
C GLU A 460 -39.53 -3.02 -3.24
N ARG A 461 -39.10 -4.00 -4.02
CA ARG A 461 -39.94 -5.13 -4.41
C ARG A 461 -39.11 -6.41 -4.50
N GLY A 462 -39.71 -7.53 -4.11
CA GLY A 462 -39.19 -8.84 -4.45
C GLY A 462 -39.31 -9.12 -5.95
N THR A 463 -38.29 -9.70 -6.55
CA THR A 463 -38.30 -10.13 -7.94
C THR A 463 -37.55 -11.45 -8.10
N ASN A 464 -37.92 -12.25 -9.09
CA ASN A 464 -37.18 -13.44 -9.49
C ASN A 464 -36.57 -13.16 -10.86
N LEU A 465 -35.25 -13.02 -10.91
CA LEU A 465 -34.49 -12.76 -12.12
C LEU A 465 -33.30 -13.71 -12.13
N PHE A 466 -33.00 -14.30 -13.29
CA PHE A 466 -31.90 -15.26 -13.46
C PHE A 466 -32.00 -16.50 -12.55
N GLY A 467 -33.22 -16.88 -12.13
CA GLY A 467 -33.46 -18.05 -11.26
C GLY A 467 -33.19 -17.78 -9.77
N GLU A 468 -32.85 -16.55 -9.40
CA GLU A 468 -32.55 -16.14 -8.04
C GLU A 468 -33.64 -15.19 -7.53
N ASN A 469 -33.99 -15.32 -6.24
CA ASN A 469 -34.82 -14.32 -5.57
C ASN A 469 -33.95 -13.12 -5.22
N LEU A 470 -34.33 -11.95 -5.72
CA LEU A 470 -33.60 -10.69 -5.57
C LEU A 470 -34.55 -9.61 -5.03
N THR A 471 -33.98 -8.63 -4.35
CA THR A 471 -34.68 -7.38 -4.01
C THR A 471 -34.30 -6.32 -5.03
N GLN A 472 -35.28 -5.81 -5.76
CA GLN A 472 -35.08 -4.64 -6.61
C GLN A 472 -35.45 -3.37 -5.84
N THR A 473 -34.54 -2.39 -5.83
CA THR A 473 -34.84 -1.04 -5.36
C THR A 473 -35.07 -0.08 -6.53
N LEU A 474 -35.94 0.91 -6.33
CA LEU A 474 -36.11 2.06 -7.22
C LEU A 474 -36.05 3.33 -6.38
N GLU A 475 -35.06 4.16 -6.65
CA GLU A 475 -34.67 5.29 -5.82
C GLU A 475 -34.66 6.58 -6.65
N PRO A 476 -35.82 7.23 -6.86
CA PRO A 476 -35.87 8.57 -7.41
C PRO A 476 -35.36 9.58 -6.38
N ARG A 477 -34.52 10.52 -6.83
CA ARG A 477 -33.96 11.62 -6.05
C ARG A 477 -34.11 12.92 -6.82
N PHE A 478 -34.53 13.97 -6.13
CA PHE A 478 -34.59 15.33 -6.64
C PHE A 478 -33.75 16.26 -5.77
N PHE A 479 -33.15 17.28 -6.40
CA PHE A 479 -32.31 18.23 -5.71
C PHE A 479 -32.44 19.61 -6.32
N TYR A 480 -33.09 20.52 -5.58
CA TYR A 480 -33.27 21.90 -5.99
C TYR A 480 -32.21 22.79 -5.35
N VAL A 481 -31.70 23.76 -6.11
CA VAL A 481 -30.75 24.78 -5.62
C VAL A 481 -31.14 26.14 -6.15
N TYR A 482 -31.15 27.12 -5.24
CA TYR A 482 -31.29 28.53 -5.54
C TYR A 482 -30.14 29.34 -4.93
N ALA A 483 -29.45 30.11 -5.76
CA ALA A 483 -28.43 31.08 -5.39
C ALA A 483 -28.53 32.30 -6.33
N PRO A 484 -28.72 33.53 -5.82
CA PRO A 484 -28.85 34.71 -6.63
C PRO A 484 -27.51 35.10 -7.28
N TYR A 485 -27.59 35.78 -8.41
CA TYR A 485 -26.41 36.31 -9.08
C TYR A 485 -25.74 37.44 -8.30
N ARG A 486 -24.40 37.35 -8.26
CA ARG A 486 -23.47 38.38 -7.83
C ARG A 486 -22.32 38.43 -8.82
N ALA A 487 -21.98 39.62 -9.28
CA ALA A 487 -20.85 39.83 -10.18
C ALA A 487 -19.54 39.47 -9.45
N GLN A 488 -18.74 38.60 -10.08
CA GLN A 488 -17.51 38.04 -9.52
C GLN A 488 -16.31 38.17 -10.48
N ASP A 489 -16.49 38.86 -11.61
CA ASP A 489 -15.51 38.95 -12.71
C ASP A 489 -14.22 39.67 -12.33
N GLN A 490 -14.28 40.54 -11.32
CA GLN A 490 -13.14 41.29 -10.80
C GLN A 490 -12.32 40.49 -9.76
N ILE A 491 -12.83 39.35 -9.27
CA ILE A 491 -12.15 38.49 -8.30
C ILE A 491 -11.19 37.56 -9.08
N PRO A 492 -9.88 37.56 -8.81
CA PRO A 492 -8.94 36.61 -9.43
C PRO A 492 -9.29 35.15 -9.18
N LEU A 493 -8.72 34.27 -9.99
CA LEU A 493 -8.78 32.83 -9.81
C LEU A 493 -7.50 32.36 -9.11
N PHE A 494 -7.62 31.84 -7.89
CA PHE A 494 -6.48 31.36 -7.10
C PHE A 494 -6.48 29.85 -6.98
N ASP A 495 -7.59 29.29 -6.49
CA ASP A 495 -7.73 27.87 -6.18
C ASP A 495 -9.01 27.23 -6.72
N THR A 496 -9.60 27.89 -7.70
CA THR A 496 -10.93 27.53 -8.20
C THR A 496 -10.86 26.95 -9.61
N THR A 497 -11.59 25.86 -9.81
CA THR A 497 -11.80 25.23 -11.12
C THR A 497 -13.26 24.80 -11.27
N LEU A 498 -13.69 24.54 -12.50
CA LEU A 498 -14.99 23.93 -12.73
C LEU A 498 -14.90 22.46 -12.30
N ALA A 499 -15.77 22.03 -11.39
CA ALA A 499 -15.76 20.64 -10.98
C ALA A 499 -16.24 19.75 -12.14
N ASP A 500 -15.64 18.57 -12.26
CA ASP A 500 -16.04 17.59 -13.27
C ASP A 500 -17.51 17.22 -13.10
N PHE A 501 -18.26 17.29 -14.19
CA PHE A 501 -19.68 16.93 -14.20
C PHE A 501 -19.82 15.40 -14.08
N ASN A 502 -20.25 14.94 -12.91
CA ASN A 502 -20.46 13.53 -12.58
C ASN A 502 -21.68 13.38 -11.66
N TYR A 503 -22.05 12.13 -11.31
CA TYR A 503 -23.23 11.88 -10.49
C TYR A 503 -23.18 12.55 -9.11
N ALA A 504 -22.03 12.59 -8.44
CA ALA A 504 -21.92 13.28 -7.15
C ALA A 504 -22.09 14.80 -7.32
N GLN A 505 -21.49 15.38 -8.38
CA GLN A 505 -21.58 16.80 -8.69
C GLN A 505 -22.99 17.25 -9.11
N LEU A 506 -23.87 16.32 -9.49
CA LEU A 506 -25.28 16.62 -9.75
C LEU A 506 -26.02 17.09 -8.50
N PHE A 507 -25.58 16.68 -7.31
CA PHE A 507 -26.23 16.95 -6.03
C PHE A 507 -25.46 17.93 -5.15
N THR A 508 -24.72 18.86 -5.76
CA THR A 508 -23.99 19.92 -5.06
C THR A 508 -24.60 21.30 -5.30
N GLU A 509 -24.53 22.16 -4.28
CA GLU A 509 -25.04 23.53 -4.35
C GLU A 509 -24.16 24.42 -5.24
N ASN A 510 -22.84 24.19 -5.26
CA ASN A 510 -21.89 24.93 -6.08
C ASN A 510 -21.27 24.04 -7.17
N ARG A 511 -21.14 24.62 -8.37
CA ARG A 511 -20.55 23.95 -9.54
C ARG A 511 -19.04 24.04 -9.61
N PHE A 512 -18.44 24.97 -8.87
CA PHE A 512 -17.00 25.17 -8.81
C PHE A 512 -16.41 24.42 -7.62
N ALA A 513 -15.22 23.84 -7.83
CA ALA A 513 -14.36 23.42 -6.74
C ALA A 513 -13.43 24.58 -6.38
N GLY A 514 -13.13 24.76 -5.09
CA GLY A 514 -12.37 25.92 -4.59
C GLY A 514 -13.27 26.99 -3.97
N GLY A 515 -12.71 28.18 -3.71
CA GLY A 515 -13.41 29.22 -2.94
C GLY A 515 -13.64 30.56 -3.63
N ASP A 516 -13.12 30.76 -4.85
CA ASP A 516 -13.12 32.05 -5.57
C ASP A 516 -14.39 32.31 -6.38
N ARG A 517 -15.14 31.25 -6.73
CA ARG A 517 -16.38 31.33 -7.47
C ARG A 517 -17.50 30.59 -6.75
N PHE A 518 -18.63 31.27 -6.63
CA PHE A 518 -19.89 30.67 -6.23
C PHE A 518 -20.90 30.89 -7.36
N GLY A 519 -21.31 29.81 -8.01
CA GLY A 519 -22.20 29.86 -9.16
C GLY A 519 -23.59 30.37 -8.80
N ASP A 520 -24.17 31.23 -9.64
CA ASP A 520 -25.59 31.50 -9.56
C ASP A 520 -26.38 30.26 -9.99
N ALA A 521 -27.45 29.95 -9.26
CA ALA A 521 -28.20 28.73 -9.43
C ALA A 521 -29.69 29.01 -9.31
N ASN A 522 -30.47 28.47 -10.25
CA ASN A 522 -31.89 28.26 -10.09
C ASN A 522 -32.22 27.01 -10.90
N GLN A 523 -32.02 25.86 -10.29
CA GLN A 523 -31.94 24.59 -11.00
C GLN A 523 -32.50 23.46 -10.17
N VAL A 524 -33.09 22.46 -10.84
CA VAL A 524 -33.53 21.20 -10.25
C VAL A 524 -32.81 20.05 -10.93
N THR A 525 -32.23 19.17 -10.13
CA THR A 525 -31.65 17.90 -10.56
C THR A 525 -32.64 16.80 -10.26
N VAL A 526 -32.85 15.91 -11.21
CA VAL A 526 -33.65 14.70 -11.03
C VAL A 526 -32.79 13.52 -11.44
N ALA A 527 -32.73 12.50 -10.60
CA ALA A 527 -32.14 11.22 -10.94
C ALA A 527 -32.98 10.06 -10.45
N VAL A 528 -32.81 8.92 -11.09
CA VAL A 528 -33.36 7.65 -10.66
C VAL A 528 -32.25 6.62 -10.63
N THR A 529 -32.15 5.90 -9.53
CA THR A 529 -31.27 4.73 -9.43
C THR A 529 -32.11 3.49 -9.20
N SER A 530 -31.79 2.38 -9.87
CA SER A 530 -32.36 1.08 -9.56
C SER A 530 -31.24 0.09 -9.27
N ARG A 531 -31.40 -0.71 -8.21
CA ARG A 531 -30.44 -1.75 -7.80
C ARG A 531 -31.11 -3.11 -7.77
N LEU A 532 -30.32 -4.15 -8.06
CA LEU A 532 -30.69 -5.54 -7.76
C LEU A 532 -29.75 -6.05 -6.67
N VAL A 533 -30.33 -6.43 -5.54
CA VAL A 533 -29.63 -6.90 -4.35
C VAL A 533 -29.96 -8.38 -4.15
N GLY A 534 -28.93 -9.22 -4.03
CA GLY A 534 -29.11 -10.64 -3.73
C GLY A 534 -29.46 -10.88 -2.26
N ASN A 535 -29.92 -12.09 -1.93
CA ASN A 535 -30.31 -12.48 -0.57
C ASN A 535 -29.23 -12.25 0.50
N GLY A 536 -27.95 -12.30 0.13
CA GLY A 536 -26.82 -11.99 1.01
C GLY A 536 -26.52 -10.49 1.19
N GLY A 537 -27.37 -9.58 0.70
CA GLY A 537 -27.15 -8.12 0.76
C GLY A 537 -26.19 -7.57 -0.30
N GLN A 538 -25.69 -8.42 -1.20
CA GLN A 538 -24.76 -8.05 -2.25
C GLN A 538 -25.44 -7.33 -3.42
N GLU A 539 -24.95 -6.13 -3.80
CA GLU A 539 -25.38 -5.41 -5.01
C GLU A 539 -24.87 -6.18 -6.26
N LEU A 540 -25.80 -6.76 -7.02
CA LEU A 540 -25.49 -7.48 -8.27
C LEU A 540 -25.57 -6.56 -9.48
N PHE A 541 -26.40 -5.53 -9.44
CA PHE A 541 -26.61 -4.62 -10.56
C PHE A 541 -27.05 -3.26 -10.04
N ARG A 542 -26.56 -2.20 -10.68
CA ARG A 542 -27.01 -0.82 -10.51
C ARG A 542 -27.16 -0.15 -11.87
N ALA A 543 -28.23 0.63 -12.01
CA ALA A 543 -28.43 1.54 -13.13
C ALA A 543 -28.90 2.89 -12.61
N THR A 544 -28.27 3.95 -13.06
CA THR A 544 -28.56 5.32 -12.64
C THR A 544 -28.70 6.21 -13.86
N LEU A 545 -29.72 7.05 -13.86
CA LEU A 545 -29.96 8.09 -14.86
C LEU A 545 -30.20 9.41 -14.14
N GLY A 546 -29.49 10.46 -14.51
CA GLY A 546 -29.59 11.77 -13.86
C GLY A 546 -29.46 12.92 -14.83
N GLN A 547 -30.26 13.96 -14.63
CA GLN A 547 -30.23 15.18 -15.43
C GLN A 547 -30.55 16.40 -14.55
N ARG A 548 -30.01 17.55 -14.93
CA ARG A 548 -30.29 18.83 -14.29
C ARG A 548 -30.99 19.78 -15.25
N TYR A 549 -31.98 20.47 -14.74
CA TYR A 549 -32.79 21.46 -15.43
C TYR A 549 -32.56 22.83 -14.80
N HIS A 550 -32.33 23.84 -15.63
CA HIS A 550 -32.01 25.21 -15.26
C HIS A 550 -33.17 26.13 -15.61
N PHE A 551 -33.71 26.81 -14.61
CA PHE A 551 -34.79 27.79 -14.80
C PHE A 551 -34.26 29.17 -15.25
N LYS A 552 -32.98 29.46 -15.02
CA LYS A 552 -32.29 30.67 -15.46
C LYS A 552 -30.92 30.34 -16.04
N ASN A 553 -30.46 31.16 -16.98
CA ASN A 553 -29.11 31.03 -17.55
C ASN A 553 -28.04 31.35 -16.51
N GLU A 554 -26.93 30.64 -16.61
CA GLU A 554 -25.75 30.86 -15.77
C GLU A 554 -25.09 32.19 -16.14
N ARG A 555 -24.64 32.95 -15.14
CA ARG A 555 -23.98 34.26 -15.34
C ARG A 555 -22.58 34.33 -14.74
N VAL A 556 -22.27 33.52 -13.73
CA VAL A 556 -20.94 33.52 -13.09
C VAL A 556 -20.00 32.54 -13.77
N GLY A 557 -19.00 32.99 -14.53
CA GLY A 557 -17.98 32.14 -15.16
C GLY A 557 -16.72 31.93 -14.32
N LEU A 558 -15.79 31.06 -14.77
CA LEU A 558 -14.42 31.04 -14.21
C LEU A 558 -13.69 32.34 -14.54
N THR A 559 -13.77 32.74 -15.81
CA THR A 559 -13.25 33.98 -16.38
C THR A 559 -14.37 34.73 -17.11
N PRO A 560 -14.22 36.03 -17.39
CA PRO A 560 -15.21 36.81 -18.15
C PRO A 560 -15.47 36.27 -19.56
N THR A 561 -14.53 35.51 -20.13
CA THR A 561 -14.62 34.88 -21.45
C THR A 561 -15.00 33.40 -21.40
N SER A 562 -15.23 32.85 -20.20
CA SER A 562 -15.61 31.46 -20.05
C SER A 562 -16.96 31.20 -20.72
N PRO A 563 -17.12 30.05 -21.40
CA PRO A 563 -18.41 29.69 -21.97
C PRO A 563 -19.43 29.50 -20.84
N LEU A 564 -20.44 30.36 -20.80
CA LEU A 564 -21.58 30.25 -19.89
C LEU A 564 -22.68 29.41 -20.52
N ARG A 565 -23.35 28.57 -19.73
CA ARG A 565 -24.49 27.80 -20.24
C ARG A 565 -25.71 28.73 -20.32
N GLY A 566 -26.10 29.07 -21.55
CA GLY A 566 -27.35 29.75 -21.85
C GLY A 566 -28.54 28.80 -22.06
N ARG A 567 -28.51 27.59 -21.47
CA ARG A 567 -29.45 26.50 -21.77
C ARG A 567 -30.23 26.10 -20.53
N HIS A 568 -31.46 25.63 -20.75
CA HIS A 568 -32.35 25.14 -19.70
C HIS A 568 -32.11 23.69 -19.26
N GLN A 569 -31.23 22.93 -19.93
CA GLN A 569 -30.98 21.53 -19.64
C GLN A 569 -29.48 21.26 -19.58
N SER A 570 -29.05 20.40 -18.66
CA SER A 570 -27.70 19.84 -18.63
C SER A 570 -27.59 18.60 -19.52
N ASP A 571 -26.35 18.18 -19.71
CA ASP A 571 -26.00 16.86 -20.19
C ASP A 571 -26.69 15.79 -19.32
N LEU A 572 -27.07 14.69 -19.97
CA LEU A 572 -27.65 13.51 -19.36
C LEU A 572 -26.52 12.60 -18.89
N LEU A 573 -26.55 12.22 -17.61
CA LEU A 573 -25.63 11.23 -17.05
C LEU A 573 -26.33 9.89 -16.90
N ALA A 574 -25.73 8.86 -17.47
CA ALA A 574 -26.18 7.48 -17.31
C ALA A 574 -25.02 6.62 -16.82
N SER A 575 -25.27 5.74 -15.85
CA SER A 575 -24.30 4.71 -15.44
C SER A 575 -24.99 3.38 -15.22
N ILE A 576 -24.34 2.29 -15.64
CA ILE A 576 -24.81 0.93 -15.45
C ILE A 576 -23.61 0.05 -15.10
N GLY A 577 -23.75 -0.76 -14.05
CA GLY A 577 -22.65 -1.63 -13.63
C GLY A 577 -23.10 -2.67 -12.61
N GLY A 578 -22.19 -3.56 -12.28
CA GLY A 578 -22.43 -4.63 -11.32
C GLY A 578 -21.76 -5.94 -11.74
N ARG A 579 -22.31 -7.04 -11.23
CA ARG A 579 -21.89 -8.41 -11.47
C ARG A 579 -23.00 -9.16 -12.22
N PHE A 580 -22.86 -9.31 -13.53
CA PHE A 580 -23.86 -10.01 -14.36
C PHE A 580 -23.68 -11.55 -14.37
N ALA A 581 -22.53 -12.05 -13.91
CA ALA A 581 -22.26 -13.47 -13.66
C ALA A 581 -21.22 -13.62 -12.54
N GLN A 582 -21.10 -14.80 -11.90
CA GLN A 582 -20.32 -15.00 -10.67
C GLN A 582 -18.89 -14.42 -10.69
N SER A 583 -18.25 -14.39 -11.87
CA SER A 583 -16.87 -13.94 -12.08
C SER A 583 -16.74 -12.72 -12.99
N TRP A 584 -17.85 -12.16 -13.47
CA TRP A 584 -17.86 -11.06 -14.43
C TRP A 584 -18.41 -9.80 -13.80
N THR A 585 -17.60 -8.74 -13.85
CA THR A 585 -17.99 -7.39 -13.42
C THR A 585 -17.89 -6.44 -14.58
N PHE A 586 -18.78 -5.45 -14.62
CA PHE A 586 -18.80 -4.43 -15.64
C PHE A 586 -19.21 -3.09 -15.04
N ASP A 587 -18.75 -2.01 -15.64
CA ASP A 587 -19.13 -0.66 -15.28
C ASP A 587 -19.06 0.22 -16.52
N ASN A 588 -20.16 0.92 -16.83
CA ASN A 588 -20.28 1.80 -17.98
C ASN A 588 -20.88 3.12 -17.51
N THR A 589 -20.32 4.23 -18.01
CA THR A 589 -20.74 5.59 -17.70
C THR A 589 -20.80 6.40 -18.98
N ILE A 590 -21.86 7.16 -19.21
CA ILE A 590 -22.04 8.02 -20.38
C ILE A 590 -22.51 9.40 -19.92
N GLN A 591 -21.89 10.43 -20.49
CA GLN A 591 -22.33 11.82 -20.46
C GLN A 591 -22.72 12.24 -21.87
N TYR A 592 -24.01 12.50 -22.07
CA TYR A 592 -24.58 12.81 -23.37
C TYR A 592 -25.12 14.24 -23.39
N ASP A 593 -24.71 15.04 -24.37
CA ASP A 593 -25.29 16.37 -24.64
C ASP A 593 -26.51 16.20 -25.57
N PRO A 594 -27.75 16.33 -25.04
CA PRO A 594 -28.95 16.13 -25.83
C PRO A 594 -29.17 17.22 -26.89
N GLN A 595 -28.59 18.41 -26.74
CA GLN A 595 -28.78 19.51 -27.68
C GLN A 595 -27.99 19.28 -28.97
N ASN A 596 -26.72 18.87 -28.84
CA ASN A 596 -25.85 18.64 -29.98
C ASN A 596 -25.86 17.18 -30.45
N ALA A 597 -26.77 16.37 -29.91
CA ALA A 597 -26.92 14.94 -30.17
C ALA A 597 -25.59 14.17 -30.16
N ARG A 598 -24.76 14.40 -29.12
CA ARG A 598 -23.39 13.88 -29.07
C ARG A 598 -22.95 13.48 -27.67
N VAL A 599 -22.03 12.52 -27.62
CA VAL A 599 -21.38 12.07 -26.38
C VAL A 599 -20.22 13.01 -26.04
N GLU A 600 -20.19 13.50 -24.81
CA GLU A 600 -19.10 14.31 -24.26
C GLU A 600 -18.07 13.42 -23.56
N ARG A 601 -18.54 12.45 -22.75
CA ARG A 601 -17.69 11.47 -22.06
C ARG A 601 -18.32 10.08 -22.10
N ALA A 602 -17.50 9.06 -22.27
CA ALA A 602 -17.91 7.67 -22.14
C ALA A 602 -16.80 6.84 -21.50
N GLY A 603 -17.20 5.96 -20.59
CA GLY A 603 -16.36 4.96 -19.95
C GLY A 603 -17.05 3.62 -20.04
N ALA A 604 -16.31 2.59 -20.43
CA ALA A 604 -16.78 1.22 -20.42
C ALA A 604 -15.67 0.35 -19.83
N SER A 605 -15.99 -0.53 -18.90
CA SER A 605 -15.04 -1.48 -18.35
C SER A 605 -15.71 -2.82 -18.08
N VAL A 606 -14.96 -3.88 -18.32
CA VAL A 606 -15.36 -5.26 -18.02
C VAL A 606 -14.16 -5.97 -17.42
N ARG A 607 -14.40 -6.78 -16.40
CA ARG A 607 -13.40 -7.62 -15.76
C ARG A 607 -13.97 -9.01 -15.54
N TYR A 608 -13.20 -10.00 -15.98
CA TYR A 608 -13.42 -11.41 -15.72
C TYR A 608 -12.36 -11.89 -14.72
N ALA A 609 -12.79 -12.34 -13.55
CA ALA A 609 -11.92 -12.81 -12.47
C ALA A 609 -12.50 -14.05 -11.78
N PRO A 610 -12.38 -15.25 -12.37
CA PRO A 610 -12.96 -16.47 -11.80
C PRO A 610 -12.24 -17.01 -10.58
N GLU A 611 -10.93 -16.80 -10.49
CA GLU A 611 -10.08 -17.27 -9.39
C GLU A 611 -8.97 -16.25 -9.10
N ILE A 612 -8.30 -16.41 -7.96
CA ILE A 612 -7.06 -15.69 -7.64
C ILE A 612 -6.03 -15.96 -8.74
N ALA A 613 -5.34 -14.90 -9.17
CA ALA A 613 -4.35 -14.91 -10.26
C ALA A 613 -4.90 -15.31 -11.64
N LYS A 614 -6.22 -15.30 -11.83
CA LYS A 614 -6.90 -15.38 -13.13
C LYS A 614 -7.73 -14.12 -13.32
N VAL A 615 -7.19 -13.12 -14.03
CA VAL A 615 -7.91 -11.88 -14.31
C VAL A 615 -7.67 -11.40 -15.72
N ILE A 616 -8.75 -10.97 -16.38
CA ILE A 616 -8.72 -10.24 -17.64
C ILE A 616 -9.58 -9.00 -17.45
N SER A 617 -9.02 -7.83 -17.75
CA SER A 617 -9.73 -6.55 -17.71
C SER A 617 -9.61 -5.85 -19.05
N ALA A 618 -10.71 -5.28 -19.52
CA ALA A 618 -10.74 -4.39 -20.66
C ALA A 618 -11.47 -3.11 -20.26
N SER A 619 -10.91 -1.96 -20.62
CA SER A 619 -11.56 -0.67 -20.41
C SER A 619 -11.35 0.27 -21.59
N TYR A 620 -12.36 1.08 -21.85
CA TYR A 620 -12.36 2.12 -22.86
C TYR A 620 -12.72 3.45 -22.20
N ARG A 621 -11.98 4.50 -22.55
CA ARG A 621 -12.22 5.85 -22.05
C ARG A 621 -12.26 6.82 -23.22
N TYR A 622 -13.28 7.65 -23.22
CA TYR A 622 -13.51 8.71 -24.18
C TYR A 622 -13.86 10.00 -23.44
N ASN A 623 -13.13 11.08 -23.75
CA ASN A 623 -13.39 12.44 -23.29
C ASN A 623 -13.18 13.37 -24.48
N ARG A 624 -14.22 14.12 -24.84
CA ARG A 624 -14.19 15.06 -25.97
C ARG A 624 -13.51 16.38 -25.64
N ASP A 625 -13.36 16.70 -24.35
CA ASP A 625 -12.83 17.98 -23.87
C ASP A 625 -11.57 18.39 -24.65
N PRO A 626 -11.57 19.56 -25.34
CA PRO A 626 -10.43 19.98 -26.16
C PRO A 626 -9.15 20.26 -25.35
N VAL A 627 -9.27 20.50 -24.04
CA VAL A 627 -8.13 20.75 -23.15
C VAL A 627 -7.47 19.44 -22.75
N VAL A 628 -8.26 18.39 -22.51
CA VAL A 628 -7.76 17.07 -22.08
C VAL A 628 -8.47 15.95 -22.86
N PRO A 629 -8.27 15.88 -24.19
CA PRO A 629 -8.99 14.92 -25.00
C PRO A 629 -8.44 13.52 -24.73
N VAL A 630 -9.34 12.55 -24.54
CA VAL A 630 -8.97 11.15 -24.28
C VAL A 630 -9.74 10.27 -25.25
N ARG A 631 -9.05 9.35 -25.91
CA ARG A 631 -9.67 8.23 -26.61
C ARG A 631 -8.70 7.07 -26.55
N GLN A 632 -8.90 6.19 -25.59
CA GLN A 632 -7.95 5.11 -25.33
C GLN A 632 -8.64 3.82 -24.91
N VAL A 633 -7.96 2.71 -25.19
CA VAL A 633 -8.31 1.38 -24.69
C VAL A 633 -7.18 0.88 -23.80
N ASP A 634 -7.54 0.26 -22.69
CA ASP A 634 -6.62 -0.39 -21.76
C ASP A 634 -7.07 -1.84 -21.57
N LEU A 635 -6.24 -2.77 -22.04
CA LEU A 635 -6.42 -4.21 -21.91
C LEU A 635 -5.35 -4.72 -20.96
N SER A 636 -5.71 -5.53 -19.97
CA SER A 636 -4.76 -6.16 -19.06
C SER A 636 -5.17 -7.58 -18.71
N ALA A 637 -4.19 -8.45 -18.49
CA ALA A 637 -4.43 -9.84 -18.13
C ALA A 637 -3.31 -10.40 -17.25
N GLN A 638 -3.69 -11.26 -16.32
CA GLN A 638 -2.84 -12.24 -15.65
C GLN A 638 -3.56 -13.58 -15.80
N TRP A 639 -2.96 -14.53 -16.51
CA TRP A 639 -3.63 -15.78 -16.83
C TRP A 639 -2.67 -16.97 -16.82
N PRO A 640 -3.05 -18.11 -16.21
CA PRO A 640 -2.26 -19.33 -16.29
C PRO A 640 -2.32 -19.91 -17.70
N VAL A 641 -1.17 -20.16 -18.31
CA VAL A 641 -1.06 -20.75 -19.66
C VAL A 641 -0.71 -22.23 -19.60
N GLN A 642 0.04 -22.63 -18.58
CA GLN A 642 0.39 -24.02 -18.25
C GLN A 642 0.51 -24.13 -16.72
N PRO A 643 0.52 -25.35 -16.13
CA PRO A 643 0.78 -25.50 -14.70
C PRO A 643 2.07 -24.77 -14.27
N GLY A 644 1.96 -23.91 -13.26
CA GLY A 644 3.04 -23.04 -12.78
C GLY A 644 3.34 -21.82 -13.66
N TRP A 645 2.97 -21.79 -14.94
CA TRP A 645 3.26 -20.68 -15.85
C TRP A 645 2.09 -19.69 -15.96
N TYR A 646 2.38 -18.41 -15.69
CA TYR A 646 1.44 -17.31 -15.84
C TYR A 646 1.94 -16.31 -16.89
N ALA A 647 1.08 -16.01 -17.84
CA ALA A 647 1.29 -14.91 -18.78
C ALA A 647 0.69 -13.63 -18.22
N ILE A 648 1.43 -12.54 -18.38
CA ILE A 648 1.08 -11.21 -17.91
C ILE A 648 1.14 -10.26 -19.09
N GLY A 649 0.10 -9.44 -19.26
CA GLY A 649 0.06 -8.47 -20.33
C GLY A 649 -0.72 -7.22 -19.95
N ARG A 650 -0.30 -6.07 -20.49
CA ARG A 650 -1.09 -4.85 -20.54
C ARG A 650 -0.82 -4.07 -21.82
N VAL A 651 -1.86 -3.52 -22.41
CA VAL A 651 -1.79 -2.64 -23.58
C VAL A 651 -2.70 -1.46 -23.33
N ASN A 652 -2.12 -0.26 -23.21
CA ASN A 652 -2.83 1.01 -23.15
C ASN A 652 -2.51 1.83 -24.40
N TYR A 653 -3.50 1.98 -25.28
CA TYR A 653 -3.35 2.58 -26.61
C TYR A 653 -4.23 3.80 -26.78
N SER A 654 -3.65 4.92 -27.23
CA SER A 654 -4.36 6.15 -27.57
C SER A 654 -4.72 6.18 -29.05
N PHE A 655 -6.02 6.22 -29.35
CA PHE A 655 -6.55 6.40 -30.70
C PHE A 655 -6.42 7.85 -31.19
N LEU A 656 -6.35 8.83 -30.29
CA LEU A 656 -6.10 10.23 -30.65
C LEU A 656 -4.68 10.42 -31.17
N ASP A 657 -3.71 9.96 -30.39
CA ASP A 657 -2.29 10.11 -30.71
C ASP A 657 -1.77 9.03 -31.67
N LYS A 658 -2.60 8.02 -31.97
CA LYS A 658 -2.25 6.82 -32.75
C LYS A 658 -0.97 6.14 -32.24
N ARG A 659 -0.84 6.02 -30.91
CA ARG A 659 0.36 5.46 -30.27
C ARG A 659 0.03 4.66 -29.02
N LEU A 660 0.94 3.73 -28.70
CA LEU A 660 0.95 2.99 -27.45
C LEU A 660 1.44 3.91 -26.32
N LEU A 661 0.58 4.19 -25.34
CA LEU A 661 0.93 4.97 -24.15
C LEU A 661 1.74 4.11 -23.17
N GLU A 662 1.31 2.87 -22.98
CA GLU A 662 1.99 1.90 -22.12
C GLU A 662 1.76 0.48 -22.64
N GLY A 663 2.84 -0.32 -22.70
CA GLY A 663 2.80 -1.74 -23.00
C GLY A 663 3.59 -2.52 -21.98
N LEU A 664 3.05 -3.63 -21.53
CA LEU A 664 3.67 -4.55 -20.57
C LEU A 664 3.47 -5.98 -21.08
N ALA A 665 4.54 -6.76 -21.07
CA ALA A 665 4.50 -8.19 -21.32
C ALA A 665 5.38 -8.88 -20.29
N GLY A 666 4.91 -9.96 -19.68
CA GLY A 666 5.67 -10.69 -18.69
C GLY A 666 5.28 -12.15 -18.60
N LEU A 667 6.20 -12.93 -18.03
CA LEU A 667 6.01 -14.34 -17.71
C LEU A 667 6.40 -14.55 -16.25
N GLU A 668 5.57 -15.28 -15.51
CA GLU A 668 5.90 -15.80 -14.21
C GLU A 668 5.91 -17.33 -14.24
N TYR A 669 6.91 -17.93 -13.60
CA TYR A 669 6.94 -19.36 -13.34
C TYR A 669 6.95 -19.60 -11.85
N ASN A 670 5.88 -20.20 -11.34
CA ASN A 670 5.73 -20.62 -9.96
C ASN A 670 6.00 -22.12 -9.85
N ALA A 671 7.12 -22.47 -9.21
CA ALA A 671 7.54 -23.83 -8.94
C ALA A 671 7.10 -24.33 -7.55
N GLY A 672 6.15 -23.65 -6.89
CA GLY A 672 5.68 -24.00 -5.54
C GLY A 672 6.52 -23.37 -4.44
N CYS A 673 7.82 -23.67 -4.36
CA CYS A 673 8.73 -23.13 -3.33
C CYS A 673 9.58 -21.94 -3.79
N TRP A 674 9.58 -21.63 -5.09
CA TRP A 674 10.22 -20.44 -5.64
C TRP A 674 9.43 -19.92 -6.86
N VAL A 675 9.58 -18.64 -7.17
CA VAL A 675 8.95 -17.99 -8.32
C VAL A 675 9.98 -17.17 -9.08
N VAL A 676 9.95 -17.23 -10.40
CA VAL A 676 10.67 -16.31 -11.28
C VAL A 676 9.67 -15.44 -12.04
N ARG A 677 9.96 -14.15 -12.14
CA ARG A 677 9.17 -13.16 -12.86
C ARG A 677 10.06 -12.39 -13.83
N GLY A 678 9.74 -12.44 -15.11
CA GLY A 678 10.36 -11.59 -16.13
C GLY A 678 9.31 -10.64 -16.70
N VAL A 679 9.55 -9.34 -16.64
CA VAL A 679 8.61 -8.32 -17.10
C VAL A 679 9.32 -7.33 -18.01
N PHE A 680 8.78 -7.17 -19.21
CA PHE A 680 9.13 -6.14 -20.17
C PHE A 680 8.08 -5.03 -20.12
N GLN A 681 8.51 -3.77 -20.09
CA GLN A 681 7.63 -2.61 -20.10
C GLN A 681 8.14 -1.56 -21.08
N ARG A 682 7.22 -0.93 -21.81
CA ARG A 682 7.44 0.32 -22.55
C ARG A 682 6.42 1.35 -22.09
N VAL A 683 6.88 2.52 -21.67
CA VAL A 683 6.02 3.64 -21.28
C VAL A 683 6.40 4.92 -22.02
N GLN A 684 5.39 5.71 -22.39
CA GLN A 684 5.56 7.07 -22.85
C GLN A 684 5.72 8.01 -21.64
N ALA A 685 6.94 8.47 -21.38
CA ALA A 685 7.33 9.27 -20.23
C ALA A 685 7.07 10.78 -20.38
N ALA A 686 7.22 11.33 -21.60
CA ALA A 686 6.84 12.71 -21.93
C ALA A 686 6.46 12.80 -23.43
N THR A 687 6.09 13.99 -23.93
CA THR A 687 5.54 14.21 -25.28
C THR A 687 6.29 13.46 -26.39
N GLN A 688 7.63 13.47 -26.35
CA GLN A 688 8.51 12.75 -27.27
C GLN A 688 9.51 11.79 -26.59
N THR A 689 9.27 11.45 -25.32
CA THR A 689 10.19 10.65 -24.52
C THR A 689 9.53 9.34 -24.16
N SER A 690 10.06 8.21 -24.65
CA SER A 690 9.70 6.88 -24.16
C SER A 690 10.79 6.30 -23.26
N SER A 691 10.40 5.38 -22.38
CA SER A 691 11.29 4.51 -21.62
C SER A 691 10.89 3.06 -21.80
N THR A 692 11.81 2.22 -22.25
CA THR A 692 11.65 0.77 -22.27
C THR A 692 12.52 0.15 -21.18
N GLY A 693 11.98 -0.78 -20.41
CA GLY A 693 12.67 -1.47 -19.31
C GLY A 693 12.38 -2.97 -19.27
N VAL A 694 13.35 -3.71 -18.73
CA VAL A 694 13.27 -5.13 -18.41
C VAL A 694 13.52 -5.27 -16.91
N TYR A 695 12.61 -5.96 -16.26
CA TYR A 695 12.63 -6.25 -14.83
C TYR A 695 12.63 -7.76 -14.64
N PHE A 696 13.49 -8.22 -13.75
CA PHE A 696 13.62 -9.63 -13.43
C PHE A 696 13.64 -9.79 -11.91
N GLN A 697 12.92 -10.78 -11.43
CA GLN A 697 12.81 -11.09 -10.01
C GLN A 697 12.80 -12.60 -9.81
N ILE A 698 13.60 -13.09 -8.86
CA ILE A 698 13.50 -14.45 -8.32
C ILE A 698 13.08 -14.34 -6.86
N GLU A 699 12.11 -15.12 -6.44
CA GLU A 699 11.63 -15.14 -5.07
C GLU A 699 11.70 -16.56 -4.53
N PHE A 700 12.29 -16.73 -3.36
CA PHE A 700 12.39 -17.99 -2.62
C PHE A 700 11.44 -17.94 -1.43
N ASN A 701 10.41 -18.79 -1.43
CA ASN A 701 9.38 -18.77 -0.40
C ASN A 701 9.97 -19.06 0.96
N GLY A 702 9.85 -18.12 1.90
CA GLY A 702 10.37 -18.25 3.26
C GLY A 702 11.82 -17.80 3.45
N LEU A 703 12.51 -17.37 2.39
CA LEU A 703 13.89 -16.87 2.48
C LEU A 703 14.00 -15.40 2.09
N GLY A 704 13.46 -15.03 0.92
CA GLY A 704 13.57 -13.65 0.41
C GLY A 704 13.46 -13.56 -1.11
N GLN A 705 13.68 -12.36 -1.66
CA GLN A 705 13.60 -12.07 -3.08
C GLN A 705 14.89 -11.43 -3.60
N ILE A 706 15.29 -11.75 -4.83
CA ILE A 706 16.46 -11.21 -5.53
C ILE A 706 15.98 -10.52 -6.82
N GLY A 707 16.58 -9.37 -7.16
CA GLY A 707 16.25 -8.63 -8.38
C GLY A 707 15.39 -7.39 -8.12
N SER A 708 14.47 -7.08 -9.02
CA SER A 708 13.65 -5.87 -8.93
C SER A 708 12.64 -5.94 -7.76
N ASP A 709 12.97 -5.29 -6.65
CA ASP A 709 12.27 -5.34 -5.34
C ASP A 709 10.77 -4.96 -5.45
N ASP A 710 10.44 -4.02 -6.34
CA ASP A 710 9.08 -3.48 -6.52
C ASP A 710 8.25 -4.19 -7.60
N THR A 711 8.70 -5.31 -8.19
CA THR A 711 8.06 -5.92 -9.37
C THR A 711 6.60 -6.30 -9.10
N VAL A 712 6.32 -6.92 -7.96
CA VAL A 712 4.94 -7.33 -7.57
C VAL A 712 4.04 -6.11 -7.40
N ASP A 713 4.51 -5.07 -6.73
CA ASP A 713 3.74 -3.84 -6.55
C ASP A 713 3.56 -3.09 -7.86
N PHE A 714 4.57 -3.12 -8.74
CA PHE A 714 4.48 -2.64 -10.10
C PHE A 714 3.38 -3.38 -10.89
N LEU A 715 3.33 -4.71 -10.85
CA LEU A 715 2.30 -5.50 -11.51
C LEU A 715 0.90 -5.25 -10.94
N ARG A 716 0.75 -5.22 -9.61
CA ARG A 716 -0.51 -4.88 -8.92
C ARG A 716 -1.09 -3.54 -9.35
N ARG A 717 -0.24 -2.54 -9.54
CA ARG A 717 -0.66 -1.19 -9.97
C ARG A 717 -1.07 -1.14 -11.43
N ASN A 718 -0.40 -1.92 -12.28
CA ASN A 718 -0.65 -1.92 -13.72
C ASN A 718 -1.84 -2.81 -14.12
N ILE A 719 -2.07 -3.91 -13.40
CA ILE A 719 -3.06 -4.91 -13.75
C ILE A 719 -4.10 -4.98 -12.63
N PRO A 720 -5.27 -4.35 -12.81
CA PRO A 720 -6.34 -4.36 -11.82
C PRO A 720 -6.76 -5.79 -11.50
N GLY A 721 -6.63 -6.18 -10.23
CA GLY A 721 -6.94 -7.53 -9.76
C GLY A 721 -5.79 -8.53 -9.86
N TYR A 722 -4.58 -8.11 -10.23
CA TYR A 722 -3.39 -8.96 -10.16
C TYR A 722 -3.19 -9.48 -8.74
N ALA A 723 -2.93 -10.77 -8.63
CA ALA A 723 -2.65 -11.44 -7.37
C ALA A 723 -1.28 -12.10 -7.42
N ARG A 724 -0.63 -12.18 -6.25
CA ARG A 724 0.63 -12.90 -6.11
C ARG A 724 0.37 -14.39 -6.31
N THR A 725 1.17 -15.03 -7.16
CA THR A 725 1.05 -16.45 -7.51
C THR A 725 1.53 -17.38 -6.40
N ASN A 726 2.41 -16.92 -5.51
CA ASN A 726 2.94 -17.64 -4.34
C ASN A 726 2.56 -16.96 -3.01
N PRO A 727 1.28 -16.93 -2.62
CA PRO A 727 0.90 -16.39 -1.32
C PRO A 727 1.44 -17.28 -0.18
N ILE A 728 1.86 -16.65 0.92
CA ILE A 728 2.28 -17.36 2.14
C ILE A 728 1.07 -18.04 2.81
N ASP A 729 -0.11 -17.43 2.71
CA ASP A 729 -1.36 -18.03 3.21
C ASP A 729 -1.90 -19.06 2.20
N ALA A 730 -1.96 -20.32 2.64
CA ALA A 730 -2.50 -21.45 1.87
C ALA A 730 -3.94 -21.22 1.39
N LYS A 731 -4.75 -20.42 2.10
CA LYS A 731 -6.13 -20.08 1.68
C LYS A 731 -6.17 -19.23 0.42
N LEU A 732 -5.12 -18.46 0.17
CA LEU A 732 -4.99 -17.58 -0.99
C LEU A 732 -4.32 -18.28 -2.18
N VAL A 733 -3.85 -19.53 -2.03
CA VAL A 733 -3.25 -20.30 -3.13
C VAL A 733 -4.31 -20.54 -4.21
N PRO A 734 -4.06 -20.12 -5.47
CA PRO A 734 -4.96 -20.34 -6.58
C PRO A 734 -5.40 -21.81 -6.68
N GLN A 735 -6.69 -22.08 -6.87
CA GLN A 735 -7.21 -23.44 -6.94
C GLN A 735 -6.55 -24.25 -8.06
N SER A 736 -6.27 -23.62 -9.20
CA SER A 736 -5.47 -24.20 -10.30
C SER A 736 -4.07 -24.72 -9.91
N MET A 737 -3.53 -24.30 -8.76
CA MET A 737 -2.23 -24.76 -8.24
C MET A 737 -2.35 -25.68 -7.02
N ARG A 738 -3.57 -25.99 -6.56
CA ARG A 738 -3.74 -26.99 -5.50
C ARG A 738 -3.45 -28.37 -6.11
N PRO A 739 -2.71 -29.25 -5.41
CA PRO A 739 -2.54 -30.62 -5.84
C PRO A 739 -3.93 -31.23 -6.06
N ARG A 740 -4.18 -31.82 -7.23
CA ARG A 740 -5.36 -32.66 -7.41
C ARG A 740 -5.19 -33.82 -6.45
N LEU A 741 -6.08 -33.91 -5.46
CA LEU A 741 -6.12 -35.07 -4.58
C LEU A 741 -6.24 -36.33 -5.46
N PRO A 742 -5.55 -37.43 -5.12
CA PRO A 742 -5.58 -38.67 -5.91
C PRO A 742 -6.97 -39.33 -5.96
N PHE A 743 -7.97 -38.75 -5.31
CA PHE A 743 -9.37 -39.13 -5.36
C PHE A 743 -10.23 -37.87 -5.42
N GLU A 744 -11.29 -37.89 -6.25
CA GLU A 744 -12.36 -36.91 -6.16
C GLU A 744 -13.14 -37.15 -4.87
N GLN A 745 -13.21 -36.15 -3.99
CA GLN A 745 -14.20 -36.18 -2.90
C GLN A 745 -15.58 -35.99 -3.52
N VAL A 746 -16.29 -37.09 -3.72
CA VAL A 746 -17.72 -37.08 -4.01
C VAL A 746 -18.43 -36.77 -2.68
N PHE A 747 -19.08 -35.61 -2.61
CA PHE A 747 -20.01 -35.28 -1.54
C PHE A 747 -21.38 -35.88 -1.82
#